data_AF-A0A0M9BRL3-F1
#
_entry.id   AF-A0A0M9BRL3-F1
#
_cell.length_a   1.000
_cell.length_b   1.000
_cell.length_c   1.000
_cell.angle_alpha   90.00
_cell.angle_beta   90.00
_cell.angle_gamma   90.00
#
_symmetry.space_group_name_H-M   'P 1'
#
loop_
_entity.id
_entity.type
_entity.pdbx_description
1 polymer ?
#
loop_
_entity_poly.entity_id
_entity_poly.type
_entity_poly.pdbx_seq_one_letter_code
_entity_poly.pdbx_strand_id
1 'polypeptide(L)'
;MSKIDKRFFSLILITLFVSELLINFLLPINIINAATDQYGPKSMKNPQKVTVKATPTIGTPGVYWYQVDDGRFKAEHSGGPTYARNVGSCSSPYPEAKEIPDNVDFSKWPPESWPDYNGNKVDVTNIKNVRIHDVDYQGRADQNSYTGVGDPSPPFPSTIVAIRTITGGYHTPTEKKPFLNGGETTEGCPKYNVVYYTPMDIIWEGDLEEEKEIDVTPDSNLKVGETKQIIAKVKTRNYGAPQFSEGIDVSRREAETTWWSSDPSIVSIEPKTGMIKAEKPGTAFVRAIWNNGTYLISDTADITVTSEPGLIVNLPNACKADTATPLQAKAILTKSDLSVHELTAHSKLTWQSSNPAVATIGSDGKMTIKGIVGSTTITARFLDTAQQLDEQGTQVLDVKDCTGNGGDGGTDPGNGGGVVGCPVTISPPNKGALIESAVMDPSVRGVLKADDRGSEKFDVTRGIPTSEDLYANVMAKGYLFQHRWVNMTGTVTYTVNVKKKYHKTWTIPGRASTGPNDPGTPPQPKELDVPVEKPMQVIRQYNYWQIDNLEVYQLNQATISNYALGGYGGTVTLTPNGYTPPTLQSANDDAVTAHVKPAPCKEIDLGTETKSGGDSEPPTPDETSLFQSKAETEVKESTVNNDKVVFNGATVMDPAPTDKTAPRPGTIPQPGMIGDSVLYQNRLTIQNTLVNKANQPTTGEIAYGLIPGNIKGGQDQKFSIQGINSVTVHTPVVNYAWVSDDQPHNQKTIPDPTSSALILERPFIVRIPTSGQHLDVSSYPGYGNRDYAKYFRIKQIRFPFDVYNADRSQFIPAKTWLDIPINQLDTVFYLPVWVDEGKYRIEFRNIAENAPSTFTEQQDANTNLTHHVAADTVPVEVIGRLYDFHVTDIADYNWENVFRKQLGSSEPTEASYWTGLNSIDGDPRGNLAPFVLPVRPGSHPVQGFSNVAVKTGYHVKFDLKTKGNMFGKQDGVRITPKFYFVSKDGSSRQEVDLYYHRGQERLIRIGSAQDLEKRFVVLNSRLRNVPGTELGDTARYQYTYELTADERNQSSLADYMVTLVDQTSHQKTWVGRYDWMIMPASIRTLIGPKTDIPSGVSVDRANAAIQRWYGEYSLPADVYAVPKGTNLESLARQNQLDEKASIFLKDGYIVVNFNIETLRDGNTEAPHLQYIYAPLMNQWQMEGFNNTPVDSEGRTWPLKDGDVVFYHADQSSRNDFQSQVPH
;
A
#
# COMPACT_ATOMS: atom_id res chain seq x y z
N MET A 1 -22.05 -77.57 -8.98
CA MET A 1 -20.65 -77.15 -8.73
C MET A 1 -20.63 -75.63 -8.86
N SER A 2 -20.61 -74.92 -7.73
CA SER A 2 -19.40 -74.58 -6.97
C SER A 2 -18.70 -73.38 -7.62
N LYS A 3 -18.94 -72.17 -7.12
CA LYS A 3 -18.15 -71.48 -6.09
C LYS A 3 -16.87 -70.86 -6.67
N ILE A 4 -16.71 -69.57 -6.39
CA ILE A 4 -15.45 -68.81 -6.33
C ILE A 4 -14.99 -68.34 -7.74
N ASP A 5 -14.90 -67.04 -8.05
CA ASP A 5 -14.24 -66.02 -7.24
C ASP A 5 -14.92 -64.63 -7.31
N LYS A 6 -15.44 -64.20 -6.16
CA LYS A 6 -16.03 -62.88 -5.86
C LYS A 6 -14.98 -61.76 -5.68
N ARG A 7 -13.76 -61.91 -6.21
CA ARG A 7 -12.64 -61.01 -5.88
C ARG A 7 -12.30 -59.96 -6.93
N PHE A 8 -12.88 -60.01 -8.14
CA PHE A 8 -12.64 -58.98 -9.16
C PHE A 8 -13.72 -57.90 -9.26
N PHE A 9 -14.97 -58.21 -8.87
CA PHE A 9 -16.06 -57.22 -8.88
C PHE A 9 -16.14 -56.38 -7.59
N SER A 10 -15.51 -56.83 -6.50
CA SER A 10 -15.48 -56.07 -5.25
C SER A 10 -14.36 -55.01 -5.21
N LEU A 11 -13.34 -55.10 -6.07
CA LEU A 11 -12.27 -54.10 -6.12
C LEU A 11 -12.67 -52.88 -6.97
N ILE A 12 -13.53 -53.05 -7.98
CA ILE A 12 -14.00 -51.95 -8.83
C ILE A 12 -15.18 -51.20 -8.18
N LEU A 13 -16.03 -51.89 -7.40
CA LEU A 13 -17.10 -51.19 -6.66
C LEU A 13 -16.59 -50.50 -5.39
N ILE A 14 -15.47 -50.92 -4.79
CA ILE A 14 -14.87 -50.23 -3.64
C ILE A 14 -14.02 -49.03 -4.10
N THR A 15 -13.43 -49.03 -5.31
CA THR A 15 -12.80 -47.82 -5.86
C THR A 15 -13.81 -46.78 -6.35
N LEU A 16 -15.04 -47.18 -6.70
CA LEU A 16 -16.12 -46.24 -7.05
C LEU A 16 -16.87 -45.70 -5.83
N PHE A 17 -16.98 -46.46 -4.73
CA PHE A 17 -17.57 -45.96 -3.48
C PHE A 17 -16.58 -45.19 -2.59
N VAL A 18 -15.26 -45.38 -2.75
CA VAL A 18 -14.23 -44.57 -2.06
C VAL A 18 -13.88 -43.30 -2.86
N SER A 19 -14.18 -43.22 -4.16
CA SER A 19 -14.09 -41.95 -4.91
C SER A 19 -15.31 -41.04 -4.71
N GLU A 20 -16.50 -41.57 -4.41
CA GLU A 20 -17.68 -40.73 -4.13
C GLU A 20 -17.82 -40.28 -2.67
N LEU A 21 -17.14 -40.93 -1.71
CA LEU A 21 -17.13 -40.48 -0.30
C LEU A 21 -15.97 -39.52 0.05
N LEU A 22 -14.98 -39.33 -0.83
CA LEU A 22 -13.88 -38.36 -0.67
C LEU A 22 -14.10 -37.05 -1.45
N ILE A 23 -15.15 -36.97 -2.28
CA ILE A 23 -15.51 -35.77 -3.04
C ILE A 23 -16.56 -34.92 -2.31
N ASN A 24 -17.13 -35.40 -1.19
CA ASN A 24 -18.00 -34.63 -0.31
C ASN A 24 -17.30 -34.04 0.93
N PHE A 25 -15.96 -34.02 0.98
CA PHE A 25 -15.17 -33.39 2.05
C PHE A 25 -14.10 -32.41 1.57
N LEU A 26 -14.22 -31.93 0.33
CA LEU A 26 -13.46 -30.78 -0.15
C LEU A 26 -14.47 -29.75 -0.65
N LEU A 27 -14.97 -28.93 0.29
CA LEU A 27 -15.45 -27.61 -0.07
C LEU A 27 -14.36 -26.94 -0.94
N PRO A 28 -14.70 -26.29 -2.06
CA PRO A 28 -13.78 -25.35 -2.65
C PRO A 28 -13.61 -24.24 -1.61
N ILE A 29 -12.50 -24.27 -0.88
CA ILE A 29 -12.01 -23.07 -0.20
C ILE A 29 -11.61 -22.15 -1.34
N ASN A 30 -12.58 -21.34 -1.80
CA ASN A 30 -12.32 -20.12 -2.52
C ASN A 30 -11.51 -19.22 -1.58
N ILE A 31 -10.19 -19.38 -1.56
CA ILE A 31 -9.30 -18.35 -1.05
C ILE A 31 -9.31 -17.25 -2.13
N ILE A 32 -10.35 -16.43 -2.06
CA ILE A 32 -10.28 -15.07 -2.57
C ILE A 32 -9.18 -14.42 -1.72
N ASN A 33 -8.07 -14.04 -2.34
CA ASN A 33 -7.07 -13.17 -1.74
C ASN A 33 -7.74 -11.81 -1.47
N ALA A 34 -8.45 -11.73 -0.35
CA ALA A 34 -8.81 -10.49 0.29
C ALA A 34 -7.51 -9.87 0.81
N ALA A 35 -7.34 -8.59 0.50
CA ALA A 35 -6.24 -7.75 0.94
C ALA A 35 -5.98 -7.90 2.45
N THR A 36 -4.70 -7.77 2.81
CA THR A 36 -4.13 -7.91 4.15
C THR A 36 -4.71 -6.91 5.16
N ASP A 37 -5.89 -7.19 5.69
CA ASP A 37 -6.38 -6.66 6.95
C ASP A 37 -6.78 -7.85 7.83
N GLN A 38 -6.03 -8.09 8.91
CA GLN A 38 -6.27 -9.21 9.83
C GLN A 38 -7.65 -9.12 10.52
N TYR A 39 -8.28 -7.94 10.52
CA TYR A 39 -9.48 -7.67 11.31
C TYR A 39 -10.75 -7.50 10.46
N GLY A 40 -10.61 -7.31 9.15
CA GLY A 40 -11.71 -7.05 8.22
C GLY A 40 -12.26 -5.62 8.32
N PRO A 41 -12.81 -5.09 7.21
CA PRO A 41 -13.32 -3.73 7.12
C PRO A 41 -14.59 -3.51 7.97
N LYS A 42 -14.99 -2.25 8.17
CA LYS A 42 -16.24 -1.91 8.87
C LYS A 42 -17.51 -2.41 8.18
N SER A 43 -17.49 -2.48 6.84
CA SER A 43 -18.57 -3.02 6.04
C SER A 43 -18.03 -4.00 4.99
N MET A 44 -18.76 -5.08 4.73
CA MET A 44 -18.42 -6.10 3.74
C MET A 44 -19.67 -6.54 2.97
N LYS A 45 -19.53 -6.64 1.65
CA LYS A 45 -20.54 -7.22 0.76
C LYS A 45 -20.44 -8.73 0.71
N ASN A 46 -21.58 -9.41 0.55
CA ASN A 46 -21.60 -10.85 0.40
C ASN A 46 -20.81 -11.25 -0.86
N PRO A 47 -19.84 -12.16 -0.76
CA PRO A 47 -19.17 -12.68 -1.95
C PRO A 47 -20.11 -13.52 -2.84
N GLN A 48 -21.19 -14.09 -2.28
CA GLN A 48 -22.23 -14.75 -3.04
C GLN A 48 -23.30 -13.73 -3.46
N LYS A 49 -23.47 -13.57 -4.77
CA LYS A 49 -24.50 -12.70 -5.35
C LYS A 49 -25.78 -13.50 -5.59
N VAL A 50 -26.92 -12.85 -5.45
CA VAL A 50 -28.21 -13.44 -5.82
C VAL A 50 -28.62 -12.87 -7.17
N THR A 51 -28.68 -13.73 -8.19
CA THR A 51 -29.22 -13.34 -9.49
C THR A 51 -30.74 -13.41 -9.45
N VAL A 52 -31.39 -12.29 -9.75
CA VAL A 52 -32.83 -12.20 -9.95
C VAL A 52 -33.14 -11.99 -11.42
N LYS A 53 -34.35 -12.37 -11.85
CA LYS A 53 -34.84 -12.13 -13.21
C LYS A 53 -35.85 -10.99 -13.18
N ALA A 54 -35.76 -10.08 -14.15
CA ALA A 54 -36.72 -9.00 -14.33
C ALA A 54 -38.07 -9.55 -14.79
N THR A 55 -39.11 -8.73 -14.64
CA THR A 55 -40.37 -8.97 -15.35
C THR A 55 -40.09 -8.96 -16.86
N PRO A 56 -40.64 -9.91 -17.65
CA PRO A 56 -40.43 -9.95 -19.09
C PRO A 56 -40.75 -8.60 -19.74
N THR A 57 -39.80 -8.08 -20.50
CA THR A 57 -39.96 -6.83 -21.26
C THR A 57 -40.18 -7.20 -22.72
N ILE A 58 -41.18 -6.58 -23.37
CA ILE A 58 -41.50 -6.90 -24.76
C ILE A 58 -40.59 -6.08 -25.67
N GLY A 59 -39.64 -6.74 -26.32
CA GLY A 59 -38.89 -6.17 -27.44
C GLY A 59 -39.66 -6.31 -28.73
N THR A 60 -39.59 -5.33 -29.62
CA THR A 60 -40.19 -5.41 -30.96
C THR A 60 -39.13 -5.21 -32.05
N PRO A 61 -38.12 -6.08 -32.16
CA PRO A 61 -37.29 -6.13 -33.35
C PRO A 61 -38.17 -6.41 -34.59
N GLY A 62 -37.65 -6.23 -35.79
CA GLY A 62 -38.43 -6.48 -36.98
C GLY A 62 -37.58 -6.72 -38.21
N VAL A 63 -38.14 -7.46 -39.15
CA VAL A 63 -37.55 -7.68 -40.47
C VAL A 63 -38.16 -6.67 -41.44
N TYR A 64 -37.28 -5.85 -42.02
CA TYR A 64 -37.65 -4.80 -42.95
C TYR A 64 -37.38 -5.29 -44.37
N TRP A 65 -38.44 -5.59 -45.10
CA TRP A 65 -38.36 -5.96 -46.51
C TRP A 65 -38.66 -4.76 -47.38
N TYR A 66 -37.85 -4.59 -48.41
CA TYR A 66 -38.03 -3.53 -49.38
C TYR A 66 -37.98 -4.10 -50.80
N GLN A 67 -38.92 -3.67 -51.63
CA GLN A 67 -39.06 -4.18 -52.98
C GLN A 67 -38.04 -3.52 -53.93
N VAL A 68 -37.20 -4.32 -54.56
CA VAL A 68 -36.18 -3.89 -55.54
C VAL A 68 -36.75 -3.81 -56.96
N ASP A 69 -36.01 -3.23 -57.91
CA ASP A 69 -36.53 -2.89 -59.25
C ASP A 69 -37.10 -4.10 -60.01
N ASP A 70 -36.48 -5.28 -59.87
CA ASP A 70 -36.96 -6.51 -60.51
C ASP A 70 -38.22 -7.11 -59.85
N GLY A 71 -38.83 -6.38 -58.91
CA GLY A 71 -40.05 -6.77 -58.22
C GLY A 71 -39.85 -7.71 -57.03
N ARG A 72 -38.64 -8.23 -56.79
CA ARG A 72 -38.33 -9.04 -55.60
C ARG A 72 -38.24 -8.17 -54.34
N PHE A 73 -38.30 -8.80 -53.19
CA PHE A 73 -38.07 -8.17 -51.89
C PHE A 73 -36.68 -8.53 -51.36
N LYS A 74 -36.01 -7.56 -50.74
CA LYS A 74 -34.72 -7.74 -50.06
C LYS A 74 -34.88 -7.37 -48.59
N ALA A 75 -34.33 -8.18 -47.70
CA ALA A 75 -34.16 -7.89 -46.28
C ALA A 75 -32.67 -7.91 -45.94
N GLU A 76 -32.20 -6.90 -45.21
CA GLU A 76 -30.83 -6.84 -44.69
C GLU A 76 -30.79 -7.29 -43.24
N HIS A 77 -29.77 -8.09 -42.93
CA HIS A 77 -29.53 -8.62 -41.60
C HIS A 77 -28.02 -8.92 -41.46
N SER A 78 -27.56 -9.18 -40.23
CA SER A 78 -26.14 -9.38 -39.89
C SER A 78 -25.42 -10.51 -40.66
N GLY A 79 -26.15 -11.45 -41.25
CA GLY A 79 -25.61 -12.53 -42.10
C GLY A 79 -25.45 -12.18 -43.59
N GLY A 80 -25.76 -10.95 -43.99
CA GLY A 80 -25.86 -10.52 -45.40
C GLY A 80 -27.31 -10.42 -45.89
N PRO A 81 -27.58 -9.94 -47.12
CA PRO A 81 -28.95 -9.71 -47.57
C PRO A 81 -29.64 -11.01 -48.02
N THR A 82 -30.90 -11.18 -47.64
CA THR A 82 -31.77 -12.25 -48.15
C THR A 82 -32.77 -11.68 -49.16
N TYR A 83 -32.96 -12.40 -50.27
CA TYR A 83 -33.93 -12.04 -51.31
C TYR A 83 -35.11 -13.02 -51.35
N ALA A 84 -36.30 -12.48 -51.51
CA ALA A 84 -37.55 -13.22 -51.65
C ALA A 84 -38.29 -12.78 -52.92
N ARG A 85 -38.94 -13.70 -53.61
CA ARG A 85 -39.81 -13.32 -54.74
C ARG A 85 -41.03 -12.57 -54.22
N ASN A 86 -41.59 -11.64 -55.00
CA ASN A 86 -42.92 -11.10 -54.67
C ASN A 86 -43.99 -12.14 -55.02
N VAL A 87 -44.84 -12.47 -54.05
CA VAL A 87 -45.98 -13.40 -54.20
C VAL A 87 -47.34 -12.68 -54.15
N GLY A 88 -47.34 -11.36 -53.90
CA GLY A 88 -48.53 -10.51 -53.94
C GLY A 88 -48.78 -9.87 -55.31
N SER A 89 -49.86 -9.09 -55.41
CA SER A 89 -50.20 -8.31 -56.60
C SER A 89 -49.52 -6.93 -56.60
N CYS A 90 -49.58 -6.20 -57.71
CA CYS A 90 -49.02 -4.85 -57.82
C CYS A 90 -49.64 -3.82 -56.86
N SER A 91 -50.90 -4.01 -56.45
CA SER A 91 -51.56 -3.14 -55.47
C SER A 91 -51.34 -3.58 -54.02
N SER A 92 -50.84 -4.81 -53.81
CA SER A 92 -50.57 -5.35 -52.49
C SER A 92 -49.42 -6.39 -52.54
N PRO A 93 -48.19 -5.97 -52.85
CA PRO A 93 -47.06 -6.88 -52.97
C PRO A 93 -46.54 -7.29 -51.59
N TYR A 94 -46.01 -8.51 -51.46
CA TYR A 94 -45.37 -9.00 -50.24
C TYR A 94 -44.36 -10.12 -50.55
N PRO A 95 -43.28 -10.25 -49.75
CA PRO A 95 -42.24 -11.24 -49.97
C PRO A 95 -42.77 -12.67 -49.82
N GLU A 96 -42.20 -13.61 -50.58
CA GLU A 96 -42.28 -15.05 -50.33
C GLU A 96 -41.73 -15.35 -48.92
N ALA A 97 -42.30 -16.35 -48.24
CA ALA A 97 -41.83 -16.72 -46.89
C ALA A 97 -40.35 -17.12 -46.92
N LYS A 98 -39.52 -16.41 -46.16
CA LYS A 98 -38.08 -16.66 -46.02
C LYS A 98 -37.64 -16.57 -44.58
N GLU A 99 -36.74 -17.46 -44.19
CA GLU A 99 -36.01 -17.43 -42.93
C GLU A 99 -34.92 -16.37 -42.98
N ILE A 100 -34.83 -15.56 -41.92
CA ILE A 100 -33.94 -14.41 -41.80
C ILE A 100 -33.16 -14.53 -40.48
N PRO A 101 -31.85 -14.85 -40.54
CA PRO A 101 -30.98 -14.88 -39.36
C PRO A 101 -30.43 -13.50 -39.02
N ASP A 102 -30.60 -13.02 -37.79
CA ASP A 102 -30.07 -11.73 -37.37
C ASP A 102 -29.47 -11.74 -35.96
N ASN A 103 -28.58 -10.79 -35.67
CA ASN A 103 -27.94 -10.57 -34.37
C ASN A 103 -28.47 -9.25 -33.82
N VAL A 104 -29.44 -9.34 -32.91
CA VAL A 104 -30.16 -8.17 -32.41
C VAL A 104 -29.62 -7.77 -31.05
N ASP A 105 -29.23 -6.49 -30.90
CA ASP A 105 -28.92 -5.90 -29.59
C ASP A 105 -30.22 -5.50 -28.88
N PHE A 106 -30.55 -6.26 -27.84
CA PHE A 106 -31.77 -6.04 -27.06
C PHE A 106 -31.61 -4.96 -25.99
N SER A 107 -30.42 -4.34 -25.83
CA SER A 107 -30.20 -3.21 -24.90
C SER A 107 -31.16 -2.03 -25.10
N LYS A 108 -31.75 -1.91 -26.30
CA LYS A 108 -32.77 -0.92 -26.67
C LYS A 108 -34.12 -1.11 -25.94
N TRP A 109 -34.36 -2.28 -25.34
CA TRP A 109 -35.54 -2.59 -24.53
C TRP A 109 -35.10 -3.04 -23.12
N PRO A 110 -34.62 -2.09 -22.29
CA PRO A 110 -34.12 -2.41 -20.95
C PRO A 110 -35.25 -2.87 -20.02
N PRO A 111 -34.92 -3.59 -18.92
CA PRO A 111 -35.93 -4.08 -17.99
C PRO A 111 -36.65 -2.93 -17.29
N GLU A 112 -37.99 -2.93 -17.35
CA GLU A 112 -38.81 -1.87 -16.75
C GLU A 112 -39.07 -2.07 -15.26
N SER A 113 -39.13 -3.33 -14.80
CA SER A 113 -39.40 -3.67 -13.40
C SER A 113 -38.77 -5.01 -13.01
N TRP A 114 -38.48 -5.15 -11.72
CA TRP A 114 -37.93 -6.36 -11.13
C TRP A 114 -38.85 -6.85 -10.02
N PRO A 115 -39.03 -8.17 -9.86
CA PRO A 115 -39.86 -8.71 -8.81
C PRO A 115 -39.27 -8.41 -7.44
N ASP A 116 -40.14 -8.23 -6.45
CA ASP A 116 -39.74 -8.11 -5.06
C ASP A 116 -38.95 -9.35 -4.64
N TYR A 117 -37.83 -9.14 -3.94
CA TYR A 117 -36.99 -10.22 -3.44
C TYR A 117 -37.18 -10.35 -1.93
N ASN A 118 -37.68 -11.51 -1.47
CA ASN A 118 -37.98 -11.79 -0.06
C ASN A 118 -38.84 -10.70 0.63
N GLY A 119 -39.81 -10.13 -0.09
CA GLY A 119 -40.71 -9.10 0.43
C GLY A 119 -40.16 -7.67 0.39
N ASN A 120 -38.95 -7.46 -0.16
CA ASN A 120 -38.38 -6.12 -0.38
C ASN A 120 -38.57 -5.69 -1.83
N LYS A 121 -39.06 -4.46 -2.02
CA LYS A 121 -39.15 -3.84 -3.35
C LYS A 121 -37.76 -3.55 -3.89
N VAL A 122 -37.41 -4.16 -5.03
CA VAL A 122 -36.12 -4.01 -5.68
C VAL A 122 -36.13 -2.77 -6.58
N ASP A 123 -35.30 -1.78 -6.24
CA ASP A 123 -35.08 -0.61 -7.09
C ASP A 123 -34.07 -0.94 -8.21
N VAL A 124 -34.34 -0.48 -9.44
CA VAL A 124 -33.47 -0.68 -10.62
C VAL A 124 -32.03 -0.21 -10.40
N THR A 125 -31.83 0.81 -9.55
CA THR A 125 -30.49 1.36 -9.23
C THR A 125 -29.64 0.41 -8.37
N ASN A 126 -30.28 -0.52 -7.65
CA ASN A 126 -29.64 -1.46 -6.73
C ASN A 126 -29.22 -2.79 -7.38
N ILE A 127 -29.47 -2.95 -8.68
CA ILE A 127 -29.16 -4.16 -9.43
C ILE A 127 -27.88 -3.96 -10.22
N LYS A 128 -26.93 -4.90 -10.10
CA LYS A 128 -25.63 -4.85 -10.78
C LYS A 128 -25.56 -5.94 -11.86
N ASN A 129 -24.61 -5.81 -12.79
CA ASN A 129 -24.36 -6.81 -13.85
C ASN A 129 -25.62 -7.21 -14.65
N VAL A 130 -26.44 -6.22 -15.03
CA VAL A 130 -27.67 -6.45 -15.81
C VAL A 130 -27.31 -7.01 -17.18
N ARG A 131 -27.90 -8.16 -17.53
CA ARG A 131 -27.63 -8.93 -18.75
C ARG A 131 -28.87 -9.71 -19.16
N ILE A 132 -28.88 -10.24 -20.38
CA ILE A 132 -30.00 -11.05 -20.86
C ILE A 132 -29.91 -12.43 -20.21
N HIS A 133 -30.99 -12.87 -19.56
CA HIS A 133 -31.18 -14.25 -19.11
C HIS A 133 -31.73 -15.10 -20.24
N ASP A 134 -32.78 -14.63 -20.92
CA ASP A 134 -33.43 -15.37 -21.98
C ASP A 134 -34.16 -14.44 -22.94
N VAL A 135 -34.42 -14.92 -24.15
CA VAL A 135 -35.26 -14.23 -25.12
C VAL A 135 -36.13 -15.24 -25.85
N ASP A 136 -37.43 -15.10 -25.74
CA ASP A 136 -38.40 -16.01 -26.35
C ASP A 136 -39.21 -15.33 -27.44
N TYR A 137 -39.51 -16.06 -28.52
CA TYR A 137 -40.54 -15.64 -29.46
C TYR A 137 -41.91 -15.71 -28.79
N GLN A 138 -42.72 -14.66 -28.93
CA GLN A 138 -44.08 -14.67 -28.41
C GLN A 138 -44.99 -15.61 -29.22
N GLY A 139 -45.46 -16.69 -28.60
CA GLY A 139 -46.34 -17.69 -29.22
C GLY A 139 -47.84 -17.40 -29.14
N ARG A 140 -48.27 -16.13 -29.17
CA ARG A 140 -49.69 -15.78 -29.02
C ARG A 140 -50.47 -15.97 -30.33
N ALA A 141 -51.74 -16.38 -30.22
CA ALA A 141 -52.61 -16.68 -31.36
C ALA A 141 -52.95 -15.47 -32.28
N ASP A 142 -52.63 -14.26 -31.86
CA ASP A 142 -52.83 -12.99 -32.58
C ASP A 142 -51.58 -12.50 -33.33
N GLN A 143 -50.42 -13.16 -33.17
CA GLN A 143 -49.19 -12.79 -33.87
C GLN A 143 -49.04 -13.54 -35.20
N ASN A 144 -49.51 -12.88 -36.26
CA ASN A 144 -49.43 -13.41 -37.63
C ASN A 144 -48.26 -12.82 -38.43
N SER A 145 -47.35 -12.03 -37.84
CA SER A 145 -46.30 -11.33 -38.60
C SER A 145 -45.03 -12.14 -38.84
N TYR A 146 -44.76 -13.19 -38.07
CA TYR A 146 -43.56 -14.01 -38.23
C TYR A 146 -43.74 -15.42 -37.65
N THR A 147 -42.83 -16.33 -37.99
CA THR A 147 -42.63 -17.60 -37.27
C THR A 147 -41.19 -17.67 -36.78
N GLY A 148 -40.96 -17.87 -35.48
CA GLY A 148 -39.62 -18.06 -34.92
C GLY A 148 -39.02 -19.42 -35.31
N VAL A 149 -37.71 -19.49 -35.58
CA VAL A 149 -37.01 -20.72 -35.99
C VAL A 149 -35.94 -21.12 -34.97
N GLY A 150 -36.23 -22.21 -34.26
CA GLY A 150 -35.40 -22.68 -33.15
C GLY A 150 -35.46 -21.74 -31.94
N ASP A 151 -34.72 -22.07 -30.89
CA ASP A 151 -34.71 -21.28 -29.67
C ASP A 151 -33.59 -20.22 -29.74
N PRO A 152 -33.90 -18.92 -29.52
CA PRO A 152 -32.87 -17.90 -29.40
C PRO A 152 -32.00 -18.20 -28.19
N SER A 153 -30.72 -18.49 -28.39
CA SER A 153 -29.80 -18.73 -27.27
C SER A 153 -28.83 -17.56 -27.17
N PRO A 154 -28.90 -16.74 -26.10
CA PRO A 154 -27.94 -15.66 -25.88
C PRO A 154 -26.54 -16.25 -25.58
N PRO A 155 -25.46 -15.76 -26.20
CA PRO A 155 -24.11 -16.07 -25.74
C PRO A 155 -23.85 -15.36 -24.41
N PHE A 156 -23.80 -16.08 -23.30
CA PHE A 156 -23.62 -15.44 -21.99
C PHE A 156 -22.17 -15.04 -21.71
N PRO A 157 -21.91 -13.81 -21.19
CA PRO A 157 -22.83 -12.67 -21.02
C PRO A 157 -22.84 -11.74 -22.25
N SER A 158 -24.03 -11.46 -22.81
CA SER A 158 -24.22 -10.56 -23.98
C SER A 158 -25.58 -9.87 -23.91
N THR A 159 -25.69 -8.67 -24.50
CA THR A 159 -26.97 -8.01 -24.81
C THR A 159 -27.42 -8.27 -26.26
N ILE A 160 -26.56 -8.91 -27.06
CA ILE A 160 -26.81 -9.27 -28.46
C ILE A 160 -27.18 -10.75 -28.54
N VAL A 161 -28.32 -11.06 -29.15
CA VAL A 161 -28.81 -12.43 -29.32
C VAL A 161 -29.05 -12.73 -30.80
N ALA A 162 -28.58 -13.89 -31.23
CA ALA A 162 -28.85 -14.41 -32.57
C ALA A 162 -30.28 -14.94 -32.63
N ILE A 163 -31.11 -14.36 -33.49
CA ILE A 163 -32.50 -14.76 -33.74
C ILE A 163 -32.65 -15.20 -35.20
N ARG A 164 -33.64 -16.05 -35.48
CA ARG A 164 -34.02 -16.51 -36.82
C ARG A 164 -35.53 -16.48 -36.94
N THR A 165 -36.03 -15.70 -37.90
CA THR A 165 -37.48 -15.55 -38.09
C THR A 165 -37.86 -15.77 -39.55
N ILE A 166 -38.96 -16.48 -39.78
CA ILE A 166 -39.59 -16.58 -41.09
C ILE A 166 -40.59 -15.45 -41.21
N THR A 167 -40.41 -14.60 -42.21
CA THR A 167 -41.32 -13.48 -42.54
C THR A 167 -41.68 -13.53 -44.03
N GLY A 168 -42.81 -12.93 -44.41
CA GLY A 168 -43.38 -13.07 -45.76
C GLY A 168 -44.28 -14.29 -45.95
N GLY A 169 -44.93 -14.40 -47.11
CA GLY A 169 -45.90 -15.44 -47.44
C GLY A 169 -47.24 -15.24 -46.72
N TYR A 170 -47.68 -16.24 -45.96
CA TYR A 170 -48.95 -16.19 -45.21
C TYR A 170 -48.92 -15.25 -43.99
N HIS A 171 -47.75 -14.71 -43.65
CA HIS A 171 -47.61 -13.77 -42.54
C HIS A 171 -48.15 -12.38 -42.91
N THR A 172 -48.86 -11.75 -41.98
CA THR A 172 -49.43 -10.41 -42.14
C THR A 172 -48.38 -9.34 -41.82
N PRO A 173 -48.08 -8.42 -42.75
CA PRO A 173 -47.20 -7.29 -42.47
C PRO A 173 -47.70 -6.43 -41.32
N THR A 174 -46.80 -6.07 -40.41
CA THR A 174 -47.13 -5.12 -39.34
C THR A 174 -47.20 -3.70 -39.89
N GLU A 175 -46.29 -3.37 -40.81
CA GLU A 175 -46.39 -2.14 -41.59
C GLU A 175 -46.25 -2.45 -43.07
N LYS A 176 -47.06 -1.77 -43.88
CA LYS A 176 -46.98 -1.84 -45.32
C LYS A 176 -47.25 -0.46 -45.89
N LYS A 177 -46.22 0.12 -46.50
CA LYS A 177 -46.29 1.46 -47.06
C LYS A 177 -45.67 1.46 -48.45
N PRO A 178 -46.27 2.15 -49.43
CA PRO A 178 -45.59 2.38 -50.70
C PRO A 178 -44.31 3.18 -50.41
N PHE A 179 -43.31 3.05 -51.29
CA PHE A 179 -42.12 3.89 -51.20
C PHE A 179 -42.55 5.36 -51.22
N LEU A 180 -42.07 6.15 -50.24
CA LEU A 180 -42.41 7.57 -50.09
C LEU A 180 -42.15 8.40 -51.37
N ASN A 181 -41.25 7.93 -52.23
CA ASN A 181 -40.88 8.58 -53.49
C ASN A 181 -41.62 8.04 -54.72
N GLY A 182 -42.60 7.13 -54.56
CA GLY A 182 -43.40 6.59 -55.66
C GLY A 182 -42.67 5.66 -56.63
N GLY A 183 -41.58 5.01 -56.22
CA GLY A 183 -40.79 4.13 -57.09
C GLY A 183 -41.59 2.94 -57.62
N GLU A 184 -41.40 2.60 -58.89
CA GLU A 184 -42.04 1.46 -59.56
C GLU A 184 -41.05 0.33 -59.81
N THR A 185 -41.54 -0.90 -59.90
CA THR A 185 -40.81 -2.06 -60.40
C THR A 185 -40.67 -1.97 -61.92
N THR A 186 -39.80 -2.78 -62.52
CA THR A 186 -39.63 -2.86 -63.98
C THR A 186 -40.89 -3.23 -64.75
N GLU A 187 -41.91 -3.76 -64.08
CA GLU A 187 -43.24 -4.06 -64.64
C GLU A 187 -44.26 -2.92 -64.44
N GLY A 188 -43.83 -1.75 -63.94
CA GLY A 188 -44.70 -0.58 -63.72
C GLY A 188 -45.56 -0.64 -62.45
N CYS A 189 -45.24 -1.55 -61.53
CA CYS A 189 -45.99 -1.71 -60.28
C CYS A 189 -45.36 -0.89 -59.14
N PRO A 190 -46.12 -0.14 -58.33
CA PRO A 190 -45.57 0.62 -57.20
C PRO A 190 -44.83 -0.29 -56.21
N LYS A 191 -43.65 0.14 -55.77
CA LYS A 191 -42.82 -0.57 -54.79
C LYS A 191 -43.31 -0.30 -53.38
N TYR A 192 -43.20 -1.32 -52.53
CA TYR A 192 -43.58 -1.23 -51.13
C TYR A 192 -42.46 -1.61 -50.18
N ASN A 193 -42.43 -0.92 -49.04
CA ASN A 193 -41.75 -1.36 -47.84
C ASN A 193 -42.74 -2.15 -47.00
N VAL A 194 -42.32 -3.33 -46.58
CA VAL A 194 -43.12 -4.27 -45.82
C VAL A 194 -42.31 -4.67 -44.59
N VAL A 195 -42.82 -4.32 -43.42
CA VAL A 195 -42.16 -4.59 -42.14
C VAL A 195 -42.94 -5.64 -41.39
N TYR A 196 -42.24 -6.62 -40.86
CA TYR A 196 -42.78 -7.63 -39.97
C TYR A 196 -42.10 -7.46 -38.63
N TYR A 197 -42.80 -6.88 -37.65
CA TYR A 197 -42.30 -6.87 -36.28
C TYR A 197 -42.33 -8.28 -35.73
N THR A 198 -41.26 -8.62 -35.03
CA THR A 198 -41.01 -9.88 -34.36
C THR A 198 -41.00 -9.58 -32.85
N PRO A 199 -42.16 -9.31 -32.23
CA PRO A 199 -42.25 -9.10 -30.79
C PRO A 199 -41.74 -10.33 -30.02
N MET A 200 -40.82 -10.10 -29.09
CA MET A 200 -40.14 -11.12 -28.29
C MET A 200 -40.21 -10.76 -26.80
N ASP A 201 -40.34 -11.78 -25.95
CA ASP A 201 -40.25 -11.63 -24.50
C ASP A 201 -38.76 -11.66 -24.10
N ILE A 202 -38.26 -10.56 -23.57
CA ILE A 202 -36.88 -10.44 -23.08
C ILE A 202 -36.90 -10.60 -21.56
N ILE A 203 -36.22 -11.62 -21.07
CA ILE A 203 -36.02 -11.84 -19.65
C ILE A 203 -34.61 -11.35 -19.32
N TRP A 204 -34.51 -10.22 -18.64
CA TRP A 204 -33.23 -9.74 -18.09
C TRP A 204 -32.92 -10.44 -16.77
N GLU A 205 -31.65 -10.63 -16.46
CA GLU A 205 -31.17 -10.96 -15.12
C GLU A 205 -30.14 -9.96 -14.62
N GLY A 206 -30.05 -9.85 -13.31
CA GLY A 206 -29.14 -8.94 -12.65
C GLY A 206 -28.85 -9.42 -11.23
N ASP A 207 -27.73 -8.99 -10.70
CA ASP A 207 -27.22 -9.45 -9.43
C ASP A 207 -27.61 -8.48 -8.31
N LEU A 208 -28.23 -9.00 -7.26
CA LEU A 208 -28.42 -8.34 -5.98
C LEU A 208 -27.22 -8.62 -5.08
N GLU A 209 -26.80 -7.60 -4.33
CA GLU A 209 -25.74 -7.69 -3.35
C GLU A 209 -26.32 -7.42 -1.95
N GLU A 210 -26.01 -8.29 -0.99
CA GLU A 210 -26.22 -8.04 0.44
C GLU A 210 -24.96 -7.40 1.02
N GLU A 211 -25.12 -6.45 1.93
CA GLU A 211 -24.01 -5.81 2.64
C GLU A 211 -24.26 -5.81 4.14
N LYS A 212 -23.22 -6.11 4.92
CA LYS A 212 -23.25 -6.04 6.39
C LYS A 212 -22.24 -5.03 6.89
N GLU A 213 -22.69 -4.20 7.82
CA GLU A 213 -21.90 -3.18 8.51
C GLU A 213 -21.97 -3.45 10.02
N ILE A 214 -20.84 -3.32 10.71
CA ILE A 214 -20.77 -3.43 12.17
C ILE A 214 -20.53 -2.05 12.79
N ASP A 215 -21.29 -1.75 13.85
CA ASP A 215 -21.09 -0.58 14.69
C ASP A 215 -20.74 -1.01 16.12
N VAL A 216 -19.62 -0.52 16.64
CA VAL A 216 -19.19 -0.75 18.01
C VAL A 216 -19.36 0.52 18.82
N THR A 217 -20.25 0.49 19.81
CA THR A 217 -20.68 1.66 20.57
C THR A 217 -20.93 1.35 22.05
N PRO A 218 -20.96 2.36 22.95
CA PRO A 218 -20.59 3.74 22.70
C PRO A 218 -19.12 4.01 23.03
N ASP A 219 -18.54 4.99 22.35
CA ASP A 219 -17.36 5.69 22.86
C ASP A 219 -17.67 6.20 24.27
N SER A 220 -16.74 6.03 25.20
CA SER A 220 -17.01 6.22 26.62
C SER A 220 -15.88 6.93 27.35
N ASN A 221 -16.24 7.86 28.23
CA ASN A 221 -15.35 8.42 29.24
C ASN A 221 -15.63 7.72 30.58
N LEU A 222 -14.64 7.03 31.13
CA LEU A 222 -14.76 6.25 32.37
C LEU A 222 -13.78 6.76 33.42
N LYS A 223 -14.10 6.55 34.70
CA LYS A 223 -13.14 6.70 35.80
C LYS A 223 -12.45 5.36 36.08
N VAL A 224 -11.24 5.40 36.63
CA VAL A 224 -10.51 4.18 37.02
C VAL A 224 -11.38 3.33 37.96
N GLY A 225 -11.55 2.05 37.60
CA GLY A 225 -12.40 1.08 38.30
C GLY A 225 -13.83 0.95 37.77
N GLU A 226 -14.31 1.88 36.93
CA GLU A 226 -15.65 1.78 36.32
C GLU A 226 -15.68 0.72 35.22
N THR A 227 -16.83 0.03 35.12
CA THR A 227 -17.10 -0.96 34.08
C THR A 227 -18.18 -0.48 33.12
N LYS A 228 -18.07 -0.81 31.84
CA LYS A 228 -19.07 -0.45 30.83
C LYS A 228 -19.28 -1.60 29.85
N GLN A 229 -20.52 -1.83 29.44
CA GLN A 229 -20.83 -2.77 28.37
C GLN A 229 -20.66 -2.08 27.02
N ILE A 230 -19.78 -2.58 26.17
CA ILE A 230 -19.68 -2.18 24.77
C ILE A 230 -20.55 -3.11 23.93
N ILE A 231 -21.25 -2.53 22.96
CA ILE A 231 -22.24 -3.22 22.13
C ILE A 231 -21.77 -3.19 20.69
N ALA A 232 -21.60 -4.36 20.10
CA ALA A 232 -21.39 -4.56 18.68
C ALA A 232 -22.74 -4.87 18.02
N LYS A 233 -23.21 -4.00 17.12
CA LYS A 233 -24.44 -4.21 16.34
C LYS A 233 -24.10 -4.41 14.87
N VAL A 234 -24.58 -5.51 14.30
CA VAL A 234 -24.46 -5.77 12.86
C VAL A 234 -25.76 -5.37 12.18
N LYS A 235 -25.66 -4.39 11.30
CA LYS A 235 -26.73 -3.99 10.38
C LYS A 235 -26.61 -4.77 9.09
N THR A 236 -27.75 -5.13 8.49
CA THR A 236 -27.77 -5.81 7.20
C THR A 236 -28.59 -5.02 6.21
N ARG A 237 -27.99 -4.62 5.09
CA ARG A 237 -28.74 -4.23 3.90
C ARG A 237 -28.97 -5.50 3.09
N ASN A 238 -30.13 -6.12 3.32
CA ASN A 238 -30.52 -7.35 2.64
C ASN A 238 -30.58 -7.13 1.12
N TYR A 239 -30.52 -8.24 0.37
CA TYR A 239 -30.75 -8.23 -1.08
C TYR A 239 -32.01 -7.43 -1.45
N GLY A 240 -31.84 -6.40 -2.29
CA GLY A 240 -32.93 -5.55 -2.76
C GLY A 240 -33.41 -4.48 -1.78
N ALA A 241 -32.95 -4.45 -0.53
CA ALA A 241 -33.36 -3.45 0.45
C ALA A 241 -32.68 -2.09 0.18
N PRO A 242 -33.42 -0.96 0.22
CA PRO A 242 -32.86 0.37 -0.05
C PRO A 242 -32.02 0.90 1.12
N GLN A 243 -32.18 0.34 2.32
CA GLN A 243 -31.54 0.79 3.56
C GLN A 243 -31.10 -0.40 4.41
N PHE A 244 -30.13 -0.16 5.30
CA PHE A 244 -29.71 -1.12 6.31
C PHE A 244 -30.84 -1.38 7.32
N SER A 245 -30.95 -2.63 7.77
CA SER A 245 -31.85 -3.02 8.86
C SER A 245 -31.48 -2.33 10.17
N GLU A 246 -32.38 -2.40 11.15
CA GLU A 246 -31.97 -2.19 12.54
C GLU A 246 -30.82 -3.15 12.89
N GLY A 247 -29.84 -2.64 13.64
CA GLY A 247 -28.65 -3.40 13.98
C GLY A 247 -28.95 -4.47 15.02
N ILE A 248 -28.55 -5.71 14.74
CA ILE A 248 -28.68 -6.85 15.65
C ILE A 248 -27.46 -6.87 16.57
N ASP A 249 -27.69 -6.95 17.88
CA ASP A 249 -26.62 -7.10 18.87
C ASP A 249 -25.95 -8.48 18.73
N VAL A 250 -24.65 -8.47 18.42
CA VAL A 250 -23.81 -9.67 18.29
C VAL A 250 -22.77 -9.77 19.41
N SER A 251 -22.79 -8.86 20.39
CA SER A 251 -21.73 -8.70 21.39
C SER A 251 -21.40 -9.96 22.18
N ARG A 252 -22.41 -10.81 22.41
CA ARG A 252 -22.31 -12.04 23.23
C ARG A 252 -22.35 -13.33 22.42
N ARG A 253 -22.21 -13.24 21.09
CA ARG A 253 -22.16 -14.42 20.23
C ARG A 253 -20.74 -14.98 20.23
N GLU A 254 -20.36 -15.70 21.29
CA GLU A 254 -18.97 -16.15 21.53
C GLU A 254 -18.35 -16.95 20.36
N ALA A 255 -19.16 -17.61 19.54
CA ALA A 255 -18.71 -18.36 18.37
C ALA A 255 -18.41 -17.48 17.14
N GLU A 256 -18.89 -16.24 17.12
CA GLU A 256 -18.82 -15.33 15.96
C GLU A 256 -18.09 -14.02 16.30
N THR A 257 -18.20 -13.51 17.52
CA THR A 257 -17.66 -12.20 17.93
C THR A 257 -16.48 -12.38 18.86
N THR A 258 -15.36 -11.76 18.51
CA THR A 258 -14.18 -11.66 19.39
C THR A 258 -13.91 -10.21 19.73
N TRP A 259 -13.58 -9.98 21.00
CA TRP A 259 -13.31 -8.65 21.54
C TRP A 259 -11.83 -8.48 21.86
N TRP A 260 -11.32 -7.29 21.59
CA TRP A 260 -9.91 -6.96 21.78
C TRP A 260 -9.74 -5.51 22.25
N SER A 261 -8.74 -5.24 23.09
CA SER A 261 -8.37 -3.90 23.54
C SER A 261 -6.98 -3.53 23.02
N SER A 262 -6.83 -2.29 22.54
CA SER A 262 -5.56 -1.75 22.08
C SER A 262 -4.52 -1.58 23.16
N ASP A 263 -4.96 -1.37 24.41
CA ASP A 263 -4.09 -1.39 25.59
C ASP A 263 -4.88 -1.96 26.79
N PRO A 264 -4.73 -3.28 27.07
CA PRO A 264 -5.35 -3.93 28.22
C PRO A 264 -4.94 -3.36 29.58
N SER A 265 -3.85 -2.58 29.64
CA SER A 265 -3.39 -1.93 30.87
C SER A 265 -4.12 -0.62 31.19
N ILE A 266 -4.77 -0.01 30.19
CA ILE A 266 -5.64 1.16 30.32
C ILE A 266 -7.10 0.71 30.43
N VAL A 267 -7.55 -0.18 29.54
CA VAL A 267 -8.90 -0.74 29.53
C VAL A 267 -8.84 -2.24 29.28
N SER A 268 -9.17 -3.04 30.30
CA SER A 268 -9.32 -4.49 30.15
C SER A 268 -10.71 -4.82 29.58
N ILE A 269 -10.82 -5.89 28.78
CA ILE A 269 -12.07 -6.30 28.13
C ILE A 269 -12.33 -7.80 28.32
N GLU A 270 -13.56 -8.17 28.65
CA GLU A 270 -14.00 -9.55 28.75
C GLU A 270 -14.27 -10.11 27.34
N PRO A 271 -13.45 -11.04 26.83
CA PRO A 271 -13.44 -11.45 25.42
C PRO A 271 -14.75 -12.05 24.92
N LYS A 272 -15.60 -12.58 25.82
CA LYS A 272 -16.87 -13.25 25.50
C LYS A 272 -18.08 -12.34 25.51
N THR A 273 -17.99 -11.20 26.19
CA THR A 273 -19.17 -10.36 26.47
C THR A 273 -19.03 -8.94 25.98
N GLY A 274 -17.82 -8.43 25.73
CA GLY A 274 -17.59 -7.01 25.41
C GLY A 274 -17.70 -6.07 26.62
N MET A 275 -17.71 -6.62 27.84
CA MET A 275 -17.67 -5.82 29.07
C MET A 275 -16.25 -5.30 29.30
N ILE A 276 -16.09 -3.99 29.41
CA ILE A 276 -14.80 -3.36 29.67
C ILE A 276 -14.70 -2.88 31.12
N LYS A 277 -13.47 -2.80 31.62
CA LYS A 277 -13.13 -2.20 32.91
C LYS A 277 -11.97 -1.21 32.73
N ALA A 278 -12.15 -0.01 33.24
CA ALA A 278 -11.11 1.01 33.26
C ALA A 278 -10.05 0.68 34.32
N GLU A 279 -8.79 0.50 33.91
CA GLU A 279 -7.70 0.09 34.80
C GLU A 279 -6.76 1.25 35.13
N LYS A 280 -6.43 2.12 34.15
CA LYS A 280 -5.53 3.26 34.33
C LYS A 280 -5.94 4.47 33.48
N PRO A 281 -5.61 5.70 33.90
CA PRO A 281 -5.83 6.88 33.08
C PRO A 281 -5.10 6.79 31.74
N GLY A 282 -5.78 7.17 30.66
CA GLY A 282 -5.27 7.07 29.29
C GLY A 282 -6.39 6.82 28.28
N THR A 283 -6.05 6.78 27.00
CA THR A 283 -6.99 6.51 25.91
C THR A 283 -6.63 5.19 25.25
N ALA A 284 -7.61 4.30 25.12
CA ALA A 284 -7.48 3.05 24.38
C ALA A 284 -8.78 2.80 23.61
N PHE A 285 -8.69 2.27 22.40
CA PHE A 285 -9.86 1.78 21.68
C PHE A 285 -10.05 0.28 21.91
N VAL A 286 -11.30 -0.14 21.89
CA VAL A 286 -11.69 -1.56 21.91
C VAL A 286 -12.34 -1.93 20.58
N ARG A 287 -12.02 -3.12 20.07
CA ARG A 287 -12.48 -3.63 18.77
C ARG A 287 -13.38 -4.83 18.97
N ALA A 288 -14.50 -4.87 18.24
CA ALA A 288 -15.24 -6.10 18.02
C ALA A 288 -14.95 -6.60 16.60
N ILE A 289 -14.57 -7.87 16.47
CA ILE A 289 -14.39 -8.56 15.20
C ILE A 289 -15.49 -9.60 15.11
N TRP A 290 -16.40 -9.43 14.15
CA TRP A 290 -17.47 -10.39 13.89
C TRP A 290 -17.14 -11.20 12.64
N ASN A 291 -17.05 -12.52 12.84
CA ASN A 291 -16.80 -13.51 11.82
C ASN A 291 -17.82 -14.65 11.93
N ASN A 292 -18.75 -14.73 10.99
CA ASN A 292 -19.75 -15.80 10.94
C ASN A 292 -19.43 -16.86 9.86
N GLY A 293 -18.20 -16.89 9.35
CA GLY A 293 -17.74 -17.77 8.28
C GLY A 293 -18.03 -17.26 6.86
N THR A 294 -18.95 -16.32 6.68
CA THR A 294 -19.21 -15.66 5.37
C THR A 294 -18.68 -14.23 5.33
N TYR A 295 -18.84 -13.50 6.44
CA TYR A 295 -18.40 -12.12 6.59
C TYR A 295 -17.32 -12.03 7.66
N LEU A 296 -16.31 -11.19 7.41
CA LEU A 296 -15.31 -10.78 8.40
C LEU A 296 -15.30 -9.25 8.43
N ILE A 297 -15.93 -8.67 9.46
CA ILE A 297 -16.04 -7.21 9.63
C ILE A 297 -15.64 -6.81 11.05
N SER A 298 -15.08 -5.62 11.20
CA SER A 298 -14.72 -5.08 12.51
C SER A 298 -14.91 -3.57 12.61
N ASP A 299 -15.20 -3.10 13.82
CA ASP A 299 -15.30 -1.68 14.15
C ASP A 299 -14.77 -1.45 15.58
N THR A 300 -14.53 -0.19 15.93
CA THR A 300 -13.89 0.19 17.20
C THR A 300 -14.70 1.23 17.95
N ALA A 301 -14.65 1.19 19.28
CA ALA A 301 -15.09 2.28 20.16
C ALA A 301 -13.90 2.84 20.94
N ASP A 302 -13.81 4.16 21.02
CA ASP A 302 -12.77 4.88 21.76
C ASP A 302 -13.15 5.01 23.24
N ILE A 303 -12.25 4.58 24.13
CA ILE A 303 -12.43 4.65 25.57
C ILE A 303 -11.36 5.56 26.17
N THR A 304 -11.82 6.60 26.85
CA THR A 304 -10.95 7.50 27.60
C THR A 304 -11.15 7.27 29.09
N VAL A 305 -10.09 6.92 29.80
CA VAL A 305 -10.08 6.76 31.25
C VAL A 305 -9.50 8.02 31.87
N THR A 306 -10.28 8.66 32.73
CA THR A 306 -9.94 9.91 33.41
C THR A 306 -9.72 9.72 34.91
N SER A 307 -8.92 10.59 35.52
CA SER A 307 -8.80 10.75 36.97
C SER A 307 -9.34 12.12 37.40
N GLU A 308 -9.92 12.24 38.59
CA GLU A 308 -10.42 13.52 39.10
C GLU A 308 -9.27 14.54 39.37
N PRO A 309 -9.43 15.85 39.05
CA PRO A 309 -8.49 16.90 39.44
C PRO A 309 -8.40 17.06 40.97
N GLY A 310 -7.20 17.37 41.49
CA GLY A 310 -6.97 17.54 42.92
C GLY A 310 -5.51 17.31 43.33
N LEU A 311 -5.21 17.50 44.63
CA LEU A 311 -3.89 17.27 45.22
C LEU A 311 -3.92 16.04 46.12
N ILE A 312 -3.14 15.01 45.78
CA ILE A 312 -3.04 13.75 46.55
C ILE A 312 -1.71 13.73 47.30
N VAL A 313 -1.74 13.33 48.58
CA VAL A 313 -0.54 13.20 49.43
C VAL A 313 -0.17 11.72 49.57
N ASN A 314 0.99 11.36 49.05
CA ASN A 314 1.56 10.02 49.21
C ASN A 314 2.60 10.02 50.32
N LEU A 315 2.37 9.18 51.33
CA LEU A 315 3.27 9.01 52.47
C LEU A 315 3.92 7.62 52.45
N PRO A 316 5.22 7.50 52.76
CA PRO A 316 5.87 6.21 53.00
C PRO A 316 5.41 5.58 54.33
N ASN A 317 5.51 4.26 54.45
CA ASN A 317 5.26 3.54 55.71
C ASN A 317 6.26 4.00 56.79
N ALA A 318 5.78 4.17 58.03
CA ALA A 318 6.60 4.64 59.15
C ALA A 318 6.47 3.70 60.37
N CYS A 319 7.62 3.27 60.88
CA CYS A 319 7.75 2.47 62.10
C CYS A 319 8.34 3.32 63.23
N LYS A 320 8.02 2.96 64.47
CA LYS A 320 8.57 3.61 65.67
C LYS A 320 10.10 3.73 65.66
N ALA A 321 10.80 2.79 65.03
CA ALA A 321 12.25 2.74 64.95
C ALA A 321 12.88 3.71 63.92
N ASP A 322 12.09 4.34 63.05
CA ASP A 322 12.56 5.18 61.92
C ASP A 322 12.94 6.61 62.37
N THR A 323 13.65 6.74 63.49
CA THR A 323 14.01 8.04 64.09
C THR A 323 15.29 8.66 63.51
N ALA A 324 16.11 7.87 62.82
CA ALA A 324 17.44 8.27 62.35
C ALA A 324 17.47 8.82 60.90
N THR A 325 16.50 8.47 60.06
CA THR A 325 16.49 8.82 58.63
C THR A 325 15.18 9.51 58.24
N PRO A 326 15.20 10.73 57.67
CA PRO A 326 14.00 11.40 57.22
C PRO A 326 13.31 10.65 56.07
N LEU A 327 12.00 10.45 56.18
CA LEU A 327 11.15 9.81 55.16
C LEU A 327 10.57 10.87 54.21
N GLN A 328 10.55 10.62 52.90
CA GLN A 328 10.08 11.63 51.93
C GLN A 328 8.58 11.49 51.62
N ALA A 329 7.79 12.53 51.92
CA ALA A 329 6.42 12.67 51.42
C ALA A 329 6.42 13.25 49.99
N LYS A 330 5.42 12.88 49.20
CA LYS A 330 5.20 13.36 47.82
C LYS A 330 3.78 13.91 47.68
N ALA A 331 3.62 15.09 47.12
CA ALA A 331 2.32 15.60 46.71
C ALA A 331 2.17 15.47 45.19
N ILE A 332 1.08 14.89 44.72
CA ILE A 332 0.78 14.76 43.28
C ILE A 332 -0.35 15.74 42.98
N LEU A 333 -0.05 16.79 42.22
CA LEU A 333 -1.00 17.80 41.78
C LEU A 333 -1.52 17.42 40.40
N THR A 334 -2.82 17.19 40.28
CA THR A 334 -3.52 17.07 38.99
C THR A 334 -4.30 18.36 38.74
N LYS A 335 -3.91 19.12 37.72
CA LYS A 335 -4.56 20.40 37.36
C LYS A 335 -5.89 20.16 36.61
N SER A 336 -6.66 21.22 36.41
CA SER A 336 -7.93 21.20 35.66
C SER A 336 -7.76 20.86 34.16
N ASP A 337 -6.57 21.07 33.60
CA ASP A 337 -6.17 20.62 32.25
C ASP A 337 -5.66 19.16 32.23
N LEU A 338 -5.77 18.46 33.36
CA LEU A 338 -5.37 17.06 33.57
C LEU A 338 -3.85 16.80 33.49
N SER A 339 -3.02 17.85 33.51
CA SER A 339 -1.57 17.71 33.70
C SER A 339 -1.25 17.27 35.13
N VAL A 340 -0.42 16.22 35.26
CA VAL A 340 -0.01 15.62 36.55
C VAL A 340 1.42 16.04 36.87
N HIS A 341 1.60 16.61 38.06
CA HIS A 341 2.88 17.08 38.55
C HIS A 341 3.19 16.45 39.92
N GLU A 342 4.25 15.66 39.98
CA GLU A 342 4.78 15.17 41.25
C GLU A 342 5.66 16.25 41.90
N LEU A 343 5.33 16.63 43.12
CA LEU A 343 5.95 17.71 43.88
C LEU A 343 6.45 17.17 45.22
N THR A 344 7.78 17.18 45.40
CA THR A 344 8.41 16.96 46.71
C THR A 344 8.68 18.29 47.41
N ALA A 345 9.12 19.31 46.66
CA ALA A 345 9.34 20.67 47.13
C ALA A 345 8.98 21.70 46.04
N HIS A 346 8.23 22.76 46.39
CA HIS A 346 7.92 23.87 45.48
C HIS A 346 7.62 25.14 46.30
N SER A 347 7.94 26.33 45.78
CA SER A 347 7.74 27.61 46.49
C SER A 347 6.28 27.93 46.83
N LYS A 348 5.35 27.29 46.10
CA LYS A 348 3.89 27.42 46.26
C LYS A 348 3.23 26.23 46.99
N LEU A 349 4.03 25.24 47.41
CA LEU A 349 3.58 24.06 48.15
C LEU A 349 3.90 24.23 49.63
N THR A 350 2.92 23.97 50.49
CA THR A 350 3.08 24.02 51.95
C THR A 350 2.70 22.69 52.57
N TRP A 351 3.46 22.26 53.58
CA TRP A 351 3.28 20.99 54.30
C TRP A 351 3.00 21.25 55.78
N GLN A 352 2.09 20.48 56.38
CA GLN A 352 1.75 20.59 57.79
C GLN A 352 1.48 19.22 58.41
N SER A 353 1.94 18.99 59.64
CA SER A 353 1.60 17.84 60.47
C SER A 353 0.64 18.27 61.58
N SER A 354 -0.48 17.58 61.75
CA SER A 354 -1.47 17.90 62.78
C SER A 354 -1.00 17.54 64.20
N ASN A 355 -0.07 16.59 64.33
CA ASN A 355 0.57 16.21 65.58
C ASN A 355 2.10 16.08 65.43
N PRO A 356 2.85 17.20 65.58
CA PRO A 356 4.31 17.22 65.49
C PRO A 356 5.05 16.33 66.50
N ALA A 357 4.39 15.89 67.58
CA ALA A 357 5.00 15.00 68.57
C ALA A 357 5.14 13.56 68.06
N VAL A 358 4.35 13.15 67.04
CA VAL A 358 4.42 11.83 66.39
C VAL A 358 5.38 11.88 65.19
N ALA A 359 5.19 12.86 64.29
CA ALA A 359 6.10 13.13 63.18
C ALA A 359 6.06 14.61 62.77
N THR A 360 7.21 15.18 62.45
CA THR A 360 7.35 16.55 61.91
C THR A 360 7.63 16.51 60.41
N ILE A 361 7.11 17.45 59.61
CA ILE A 361 7.38 17.55 58.17
C ILE A 361 7.98 18.91 57.81
N GLY A 362 9.05 18.91 57.01
CA GLY A 362 9.72 20.11 56.48
C GLY A 362 9.07 20.64 55.20
N SER A 363 9.43 21.86 54.79
CA SER A 363 8.93 22.49 53.56
C SER A 363 9.38 21.78 52.27
N ASP A 364 10.40 20.93 52.35
CA ASP A 364 10.89 20.05 51.28
C ASP A 364 10.19 18.68 51.27
N GLY A 365 9.14 18.49 52.08
CA GLY A 365 8.39 17.24 52.18
C GLY A 365 9.09 16.14 52.97
N LYS A 366 10.24 16.41 53.61
CA LYS A 366 10.93 15.42 54.45
C LYS A 366 10.30 15.34 55.84
N MET A 367 9.91 14.13 56.23
CA MET A 367 9.30 13.81 57.50
C MET A 367 10.32 13.19 58.46
N THR A 368 10.25 13.55 59.74
CA THR A 368 11.06 12.95 60.80
C THR A 368 10.14 12.31 61.84
N ILE A 369 10.29 11.00 62.06
CA ILE A 369 9.51 10.25 63.05
C ILE A 369 10.13 10.44 64.44
N LYS A 370 9.30 10.65 65.46
CA LYS A 370 9.75 10.98 66.83
C LYS A 370 9.79 9.78 67.79
N GLY A 371 9.55 8.57 67.29
CA GLY A 371 9.63 7.32 68.07
C GLY A 371 8.43 7.05 68.97
N ILE A 372 7.30 7.72 68.73
CA ILE A 372 6.04 7.55 69.45
C ILE A 372 5.05 6.82 68.54
N VAL A 373 4.45 5.74 69.03
CA VAL A 373 3.37 5.02 68.35
C VAL A 373 2.11 5.87 68.43
N GLY A 374 1.51 6.17 67.28
CA GLY A 374 0.36 7.07 67.17
C GLY A 374 0.14 7.49 65.72
N SER A 375 -0.92 8.26 65.47
CA SER A 375 -1.25 8.77 64.14
C SER A 375 -1.11 10.29 64.08
N THR A 376 -0.71 10.81 62.93
CA THR A 376 -0.74 12.24 62.61
C THR A 376 -1.23 12.44 61.18
N THR A 377 -1.96 13.51 60.93
CA THR A 377 -2.42 13.86 59.57
C THR A 377 -1.41 14.79 58.94
N ILE A 378 -0.88 14.41 57.78
CA ILE A 378 -0.03 15.24 56.95
C ILE A 378 -0.88 15.90 55.87
N THR A 379 -0.83 17.22 55.82
CA THR A 379 -1.55 18.06 54.87
C THR A 379 -0.56 18.70 53.91
N ALA A 380 -0.79 18.60 52.61
CA ALA A 380 -0.16 19.42 51.60
C ALA A 380 -1.18 20.41 51.03
N ARG A 381 -0.80 21.66 50.83
CA ARG A 381 -1.61 22.66 50.12
C ARG A 381 -0.78 23.37 49.07
N PHE A 382 -1.25 23.35 47.83
CA PHE A 382 -0.63 24.02 46.70
C PHE A 382 -1.47 25.25 46.33
N LEU A 383 -0.93 26.43 46.58
CA LEU A 383 -1.63 27.70 46.38
C LEU A 383 -0.90 28.56 45.34
N ASP A 384 -1.47 28.70 44.16
CA ASP A 384 -1.01 29.59 43.10
C ASP A 384 -2.10 30.58 42.71
N THR A 385 -2.10 31.74 43.38
CA THR A 385 -3.09 32.81 43.16
C THR A 385 -3.05 33.39 41.75
N ALA A 386 -1.92 33.31 41.05
CA ALA A 386 -1.80 33.77 39.66
C ALA A 386 -2.52 32.83 38.67
N GLN A 387 -2.62 31.54 39.01
CA GLN A 387 -3.30 30.50 38.20
C GLN A 387 -4.68 30.12 38.78
N GLN A 388 -5.14 30.78 39.85
CA GLN A 388 -6.36 30.45 40.58
C GLN A 388 -6.42 28.99 41.08
N LEU A 389 -5.27 28.39 41.39
CA LEU A 389 -5.18 27.03 41.93
C LEU A 389 -5.03 27.08 43.45
N ASP A 390 -5.92 26.39 44.16
CA ASP A 390 -5.90 26.27 45.63
C ASP A 390 -6.34 24.85 46.03
N GLU A 391 -5.42 23.90 45.81
CA GLU A 391 -5.70 22.48 45.98
C GLU A 391 -5.05 21.96 47.27
N GLN A 392 -5.78 21.16 48.03
CA GLN A 392 -5.34 20.61 49.31
C GLN A 392 -5.54 19.10 49.36
N GLY A 393 -4.47 18.38 49.74
CA GLY A 393 -4.49 16.95 50.01
C GLY A 393 -4.18 16.69 51.48
N THR A 394 -4.82 15.67 52.07
CA THR A 394 -4.48 15.20 53.42
C THR A 394 -4.33 13.68 53.41
N GLN A 395 -3.37 13.17 54.18
CA GLN A 395 -3.17 11.73 54.37
C GLN A 395 -2.77 11.46 55.83
N VAL A 396 -3.33 10.40 56.42
CA VAL A 396 -2.97 9.98 57.78
C VAL A 396 -1.70 9.13 57.71
N LEU A 397 -0.72 9.49 58.53
CA LEU A 397 0.49 8.72 58.81
C LEU A 397 0.29 7.97 60.12
N ASP A 398 0.20 6.64 60.05
CA ASP A 398 0.20 5.76 61.23
C ASP A 398 1.61 5.27 61.53
N VAL A 399 2.18 5.68 62.67
CA VAL A 399 3.45 5.18 63.18
C VAL A 399 3.18 3.97 64.06
N LYS A 400 3.50 2.77 63.59
CA LYS A 400 3.22 1.50 64.28
C LYS A 400 4.47 0.92 64.96
N ASP A 401 4.26 0.07 65.95
CA ASP A 401 5.34 -0.74 66.53
C ASP A 401 5.56 -1.97 65.65
N CYS A 402 6.63 -1.97 64.87
CA CYS A 402 6.88 -2.95 63.81
C CYS A 402 7.67 -4.18 64.30
N THR A 403 7.74 -4.44 65.60
CA THR A 403 8.42 -5.61 66.15
C THR A 403 7.47 -6.81 66.23
N GLY A 404 7.69 -7.80 65.36
CA GLY A 404 7.06 -9.11 65.45
C GLY A 404 7.89 -10.18 64.76
N ASN A 405 8.83 -10.79 65.49
CA ASN A 405 9.27 -12.16 65.22
C ASN A 405 8.60 -13.05 66.26
N GLY A 406 7.81 -14.01 65.78
CA GLY A 406 7.29 -15.11 66.60
C GLY A 406 8.39 -16.10 66.94
N GLY A 407 8.22 -16.79 68.07
CA GLY A 407 9.07 -17.89 68.50
C GLY A 407 8.96 -18.14 69.99
N ASP A 408 8.08 -19.08 70.35
CA ASP A 408 7.82 -19.61 71.70
C ASP A 408 9.08 -19.85 72.54
N GLY A 409 9.06 -19.34 73.78
CA GLY A 409 9.99 -19.71 74.85
C GLY A 409 9.28 -20.54 75.91
N GLY A 410 9.08 -21.84 75.63
CA GLY A 410 8.69 -22.84 76.61
C GLY A 410 9.82 -23.14 77.59
N THR A 411 9.44 -23.34 78.85
CA THR A 411 10.25 -23.55 80.06
C THR A 411 10.97 -24.92 80.13
N ASP A 412 12.25 -24.89 80.57
CA ASP A 412 13.06 -25.81 81.43
C ASP A 412 13.02 -27.35 81.15
N PRO A 413 14.10 -28.16 81.30
CA PRO A 413 15.24 -27.97 82.20
C PRO A 413 16.64 -28.42 81.72
N GLY A 414 17.67 -27.90 82.40
CA GLY A 414 18.89 -28.68 82.68
C GLY A 414 20.15 -28.33 81.88
N ASN A 415 21.06 -27.61 82.53
CA ASN A 415 22.49 -27.82 82.40
C ASN A 415 23.14 -27.22 83.66
N GLY A 416 24.12 -27.81 84.31
CA GLY A 416 24.93 -28.96 84.00
C GLY A 416 25.94 -29.01 85.14
N GLY A 417 26.23 -30.22 85.62
CA GLY A 417 27.16 -30.44 86.70
C GLY A 417 28.51 -29.77 86.41
N GLY A 418 29.04 -29.12 87.42
CA GLY A 418 30.38 -28.56 87.40
C GLY A 418 31.40 -29.66 87.09
N VAL A 419 32.12 -29.45 85.99
CA VAL A 419 33.41 -30.11 85.76
C VAL A 419 34.44 -28.99 85.80
N VAL A 420 35.29 -29.01 86.83
CA VAL A 420 36.40 -28.07 87.01
C VAL A 420 37.42 -28.35 85.90
N GLY A 421 37.35 -27.60 84.80
CA GLY A 421 38.39 -27.57 83.76
C GLY A 421 39.47 -26.56 84.13
N CYS A 422 40.72 -26.78 83.69
CA CYS A 422 41.80 -25.83 83.96
C CYS A 422 41.57 -24.46 83.29
N PRO A 423 42.07 -23.34 83.85
CA PRO A 423 41.98 -22.03 83.22
C PRO A 423 42.65 -22.00 81.84
N VAL A 424 41.94 -21.50 80.83
CA VAL A 424 42.43 -21.39 79.45
C VAL A 424 42.39 -19.93 78.99
N THR A 425 43.46 -19.47 78.33
CA THR A 425 43.50 -18.15 77.66
C THR A 425 43.85 -18.34 76.18
N ILE A 426 43.02 -17.80 75.29
CA ILE A 426 43.26 -17.79 73.84
C ILE A 426 43.87 -16.44 73.48
N SER A 427 45.06 -16.41 72.88
CA SER A 427 45.67 -15.17 72.41
C SER A 427 44.86 -14.60 71.24
N PRO A 428 44.82 -13.26 71.06
CA PRO A 428 44.33 -12.69 69.82
C PRO A 428 45.09 -13.27 68.60
N PRO A 429 44.39 -13.54 67.49
CA PRO A 429 45.03 -14.10 66.30
C PRO A 429 45.82 -13.03 65.54
N ASN A 430 46.99 -13.40 65.04
CA ASN A 430 47.79 -12.61 64.12
C ASN A 430 47.44 -12.97 62.67
N LYS A 431 47.27 -11.96 61.82
CA LYS A 431 47.06 -12.13 60.37
C LYS A 431 48.35 -12.64 59.71
N GLY A 432 48.27 -13.78 59.04
CA GLY A 432 49.34 -14.44 58.32
C GLY A 432 49.15 -14.38 56.80
N ALA A 433 49.28 -15.53 56.13
CA ALA A 433 49.16 -15.64 54.67
C ALA A 433 47.79 -15.19 54.14
N LEU A 434 47.80 -14.57 52.96
CA LEU A 434 46.62 -14.09 52.24
C LEU A 434 46.38 -14.93 50.99
N ILE A 435 45.14 -15.33 50.74
CA ILE A 435 44.71 -15.92 49.47
C ILE A 435 43.65 -15.00 48.88
N GLU A 436 43.96 -14.37 47.76
CA GLU A 436 43.06 -13.48 47.05
C GLU A 436 42.92 -13.87 45.57
N SER A 437 41.74 -13.65 45.01
CA SER A 437 41.48 -13.82 43.58
C SER A 437 40.29 -12.95 43.20
N ALA A 438 40.35 -12.33 42.02
CA ALA A 438 39.31 -11.46 41.52
C ALA A 438 39.14 -11.59 40.00
N VAL A 439 37.89 -11.62 39.55
CA VAL A 439 37.48 -11.51 38.14
C VAL A 439 36.35 -10.49 38.09
N MET A 440 36.74 -9.21 37.95
CA MET A 440 35.82 -8.07 37.98
C MET A 440 35.63 -7.40 36.61
N ASP A 441 36.42 -7.76 35.60
CA ASP A 441 36.17 -7.38 34.21
C ASP A 441 35.21 -8.37 33.55
N PRO A 442 34.00 -7.95 33.13
CA PRO A 442 33.02 -8.81 32.48
C PRO A 442 33.40 -9.22 31.06
N SER A 443 34.45 -8.63 30.47
CA SER A 443 34.88 -8.86 29.08
C SER A 443 33.72 -8.69 28.09
N VAL A 444 32.94 -7.63 28.29
CA VAL A 444 31.66 -7.41 27.61
C VAL A 444 31.83 -6.95 26.16
N ARG A 445 31.00 -7.48 25.27
CA ARG A 445 30.87 -7.05 23.87
C ARG A 445 29.41 -7.07 23.45
N GLY A 446 29.01 -6.16 22.56
CA GLY A 446 27.63 -6.06 22.09
C GLY A 446 27.53 -5.75 20.61
N VAL A 447 26.39 -6.12 20.01
CA VAL A 447 26.03 -5.80 18.62
C VAL A 447 24.57 -5.38 18.54
N LEU A 448 24.26 -4.50 17.60
CA LEU A 448 22.91 -4.14 17.19
C LEU A 448 22.84 -4.25 15.67
N LYS A 449 22.29 -5.33 15.12
CA LYS A 449 22.33 -5.63 13.68
C LYS A 449 20.94 -5.95 13.13
N ALA A 450 20.80 -6.05 11.81
CA ALA A 450 19.55 -6.43 11.16
C ALA A 450 19.16 -7.86 11.52
N ASP A 451 17.87 -8.16 11.63
CA ASP A 451 17.41 -9.55 11.62
C ASP A 451 17.63 -10.19 10.23
N ASP A 452 17.79 -11.50 10.09
CA ASP A 452 17.91 -12.57 11.10
C ASP A 452 19.38 -12.82 11.48
N ARG A 453 19.71 -12.94 12.77
CA ARG A 453 21.10 -13.13 13.27
C ARG A 453 21.88 -14.20 12.50
N GLY A 454 23.01 -13.81 11.88
CA GLY A 454 23.87 -14.68 11.08
C GLY A 454 23.48 -14.82 9.60
N SER A 455 22.34 -14.25 9.20
CA SER A 455 21.86 -14.14 7.82
C SER A 455 21.30 -12.74 7.56
N GLU A 456 21.99 -11.72 8.09
CA GLU A 456 21.53 -10.34 8.05
C GLU A 456 21.36 -9.86 6.60
N LYS A 457 20.13 -9.47 6.24
CA LYS A 457 19.83 -8.98 4.89
C LYS A 457 20.47 -7.61 4.62
N PHE A 458 20.58 -6.79 5.66
CA PHE A 458 21.11 -5.43 5.60
C PHE A 458 22.38 -5.31 6.43
N ASP A 459 23.39 -4.64 5.89
CA ASP A 459 24.48 -4.11 6.70
C ASP A 459 24.02 -2.80 7.34
N VAL A 460 23.62 -2.86 8.61
CA VAL A 460 23.12 -1.71 9.38
C VAL A 460 24.12 -0.55 9.47
N THR A 461 25.43 -0.79 9.27
CA THR A 461 26.42 0.29 9.27
C THR A 461 26.33 1.12 7.99
N ARG A 462 25.87 0.51 6.90
CA ARG A 462 25.68 1.12 5.58
C ARG A 462 24.28 1.68 5.39
N GLY A 463 23.26 0.92 5.79
CA GLY A 463 21.87 1.31 5.64
C GLY A 463 20.92 0.18 6.02
N ILE A 464 19.89 0.51 6.79
CA ILE A 464 18.72 -0.34 7.00
C ILE A 464 17.45 0.52 6.90
N PRO A 465 16.43 0.11 6.13
CA PRO A 465 15.17 0.83 6.05
C PRO A 465 14.42 0.84 7.39
N THR A 466 13.54 1.83 7.56
CA THR A 466 12.45 1.72 8.52
C THR A 466 11.54 0.53 8.19
N SER A 467 10.77 0.06 9.18
CA SER A 467 9.92 -1.13 9.08
C SER A 467 10.69 -2.45 8.84
N GLU A 468 12.01 -2.44 8.96
CA GLU A 468 12.85 -3.63 9.13
C GLU A 468 13.18 -3.82 10.61
N ASP A 469 13.53 -5.05 10.96
CA ASP A 469 13.80 -5.45 12.33
C ASP A 469 15.30 -5.50 12.63
N LEU A 470 15.65 -5.14 13.87
CA LEU A 470 16.98 -5.32 14.44
C LEU A 470 16.96 -6.43 15.52
N TYR A 471 18.14 -6.99 15.80
CA TYR A 471 18.43 -7.67 17.05
C TYR A 471 19.56 -6.98 17.82
N ALA A 472 19.44 -7.02 19.14
CA ALA A 472 20.47 -6.65 20.10
C ALA A 472 21.00 -7.92 20.78
N ASN A 473 22.32 -8.05 20.86
CA ASN A 473 22.98 -9.17 21.52
C ASN A 473 24.16 -8.67 22.34
N VAL A 474 24.26 -9.10 23.59
CA VAL A 474 25.41 -8.82 24.48
C VAL A 474 26.02 -10.11 24.97
N MET A 475 27.35 -10.18 24.98
CA MET A 475 28.13 -11.30 25.51
C MET A 475 29.00 -10.81 26.65
N ALA A 476 28.98 -11.51 27.78
CA ALA A 476 29.78 -11.20 28.95
C ALA A 476 30.01 -12.47 29.80
N LYS A 477 30.84 -12.39 30.83
CA LYS A 477 31.02 -13.47 31.81
C LYS A 477 29.73 -13.74 32.60
N GLY A 478 29.43 -14.99 32.92
CA GLY A 478 28.20 -15.36 33.64
C GLY A 478 28.10 -14.82 35.07
N TYR A 479 29.23 -14.59 35.73
CA TYR A 479 29.31 -13.98 37.05
C TYR A 479 30.65 -13.27 37.23
N LEU A 480 30.74 -12.39 38.22
CA LEU A 480 31.98 -11.76 38.67
C LEU A 480 32.22 -12.14 40.12
N PHE A 481 33.47 -12.10 40.57
CA PHE A 481 33.78 -12.32 41.98
C PHE A 481 35.07 -11.64 42.38
N GLN A 482 35.19 -11.35 43.68
CA GLN A 482 36.46 -11.11 44.33
C GLN A 482 36.42 -11.64 45.76
N HIS A 483 37.53 -12.20 46.22
CA HIS A 483 37.61 -12.72 47.58
C HIS A 483 38.99 -12.55 48.17
N ARG A 484 39.04 -12.50 49.50
CA ARG A 484 40.26 -12.42 50.31
C ARG A 484 40.11 -13.27 51.55
N TRP A 485 40.86 -14.38 51.60
CA TRP A 485 40.96 -15.27 52.75
C TRP A 485 42.23 -14.96 53.52
N VAL A 486 42.12 -14.72 54.82
CA VAL A 486 43.26 -14.44 55.68
C VAL A 486 43.52 -15.63 56.61
N ASN A 487 44.76 -16.09 56.66
CA ASN A 487 45.20 -17.08 57.63
C ASN A 487 45.37 -16.40 59.00
N MET A 488 44.80 -16.98 60.03
CA MET A 488 44.80 -16.48 61.39
C MET A 488 45.57 -17.47 62.28
N THR A 489 46.63 -16.99 62.93
CA THR A 489 47.50 -17.82 63.78
C THR A 489 47.62 -17.26 65.18
N GLY A 490 47.69 -18.13 66.18
CA GLY A 490 47.91 -17.71 67.56
C GLY A 490 48.13 -18.91 68.46
N THR A 491 47.97 -18.70 69.77
CA THR A 491 48.23 -19.72 70.78
C THR A 491 47.10 -19.81 71.80
N VAL A 492 46.77 -21.02 72.24
CA VAL A 492 45.98 -21.31 73.43
C VAL A 492 46.93 -21.68 74.56
N THR A 493 46.88 -20.95 75.66
CA THR A 493 47.66 -21.21 76.88
C THR A 493 46.76 -21.85 77.93
N TYR A 494 47.11 -23.07 78.34
CA TYR A 494 46.45 -23.83 79.39
C TYR A 494 47.26 -23.73 80.68
N THR A 495 46.60 -23.46 81.80
CA THR A 495 47.22 -23.53 83.12
C THR A 495 46.79 -24.80 83.83
N VAL A 496 47.60 -25.85 83.76
CA VAL A 496 47.30 -27.17 84.37
C VAL A 496 47.93 -27.24 85.75
N ASN A 497 47.13 -27.36 86.79
CA ASN A 497 47.64 -27.60 88.14
C ASN A 497 48.09 -29.06 88.24
N VAL A 498 49.39 -29.26 88.48
CA VAL A 498 49.96 -30.58 88.75
C VAL A 498 50.25 -30.66 90.26
N LYS A 499 49.58 -31.60 90.91
CA LYS A 499 49.64 -31.84 92.36
C LYS A 499 50.42 -33.12 92.62
N LYS A 500 51.28 -33.08 93.62
CA LYS A 500 51.97 -34.26 94.17
C LYS A 500 52.18 -34.05 95.66
N LYS A 501 51.92 -35.08 96.45
CA LYS A 501 52.09 -35.02 97.90
C LYS A 501 53.39 -35.73 98.29
N TYR A 502 54.30 -35.04 98.96
CA TYR A 502 55.51 -35.66 99.50
C TYR A 502 55.33 -35.97 100.97
N HIS A 503 55.26 -37.26 101.31
CA HIS A 503 55.23 -37.71 102.70
C HIS A 503 56.67 -37.83 103.21
N LYS A 504 57.10 -36.87 104.02
CA LYS A 504 58.46 -36.80 104.56
C LYS A 504 58.54 -37.47 105.91
N THR A 505 59.53 -38.33 106.14
CA THR A 505 59.77 -38.97 107.44
C THR A 505 61.22 -38.80 107.90
N TRP A 506 61.44 -38.42 109.15
CA TRP A 506 62.77 -38.33 109.79
C TRP A 506 62.69 -38.59 111.30
N THR A 507 63.80 -38.95 111.94
CA THR A 507 63.84 -39.27 113.38
C THR A 507 64.86 -38.40 114.10
N ILE A 508 64.43 -37.64 115.11
CA ILE A 508 65.33 -36.84 115.96
C ILE A 508 65.99 -37.78 116.99
N PRO A 509 67.32 -37.95 117.01
CA PRO A 509 67.99 -38.86 117.93
C PRO A 509 67.84 -38.42 119.41
N GLY A 510 67.56 -39.37 120.29
CA GLY A 510 67.42 -39.16 121.73
C GLY A 510 68.75 -39.26 122.51
N ARG A 511 68.80 -38.79 123.76
CA ARG A 511 69.99 -38.86 124.63
C ARG A 511 69.91 -40.04 125.61
N ALA A 512 71.02 -40.74 125.83
CA ALA A 512 71.10 -41.83 126.81
C ALA A 512 71.13 -41.31 128.26
N SER A 513 70.59 -42.12 129.20
CA SER A 513 70.56 -41.88 130.65
C SER A 513 71.97 -41.70 131.24
N THR A 514 72.16 -40.71 132.13
CA THR A 514 73.46 -40.41 132.79
C THR A 514 73.54 -40.80 134.26
N GLY A 515 72.56 -41.54 134.80
CA GLY A 515 72.61 -42.04 136.16
C GLY A 515 71.24 -42.29 136.78
N PRO A 516 71.20 -42.80 138.03
CA PRO A 516 69.99 -43.35 138.66
C PRO A 516 68.77 -42.42 138.74
N ASN A 517 68.97 -41.10 138.55
CA ASN A 517 67.91 -40.08 138.61
C ASN A 517 67.70 -39.32 137.27
N ASP A 518 68.20 -39.82 136.14
CA ASP A 518 67.98 -39.22 134.81
C ASP A 518 67.79 -40.29 133.73
N PRO A 519 66.57 -40.58 133.26
CA PRO A 519 66.28 -41.67 132.33
C PRO A 519 66.72 -41.41 130.87
N GLY A 520 67.26 -40.24 130.53
CA GLY A 520 67.50 -39.87 129.13
C GLY A 520 66.20 -39.65 128.36
N THR A 521 66.30 -39.30 127.08
CA THR A 521 65.15 -39.06 126.18
C THR A 521 65.21 -40.01 124.98
N PRO A 522 64.12 -40.73 124.65
CA PRO A 522 64.09 -41.61 123.49
C PRO A 522 64.04 -40.82 122.16
N PRO A 523 64.50 -41.40 121.03
CA PRO A 523 64.38 -40.81 119.71
C PRO A 523 62.91 -40.53 119.34
N GLN A 524 62.67 -39.38 118.70
CA GLN A 524 61.32 -38.94 118.32
C GLN A 524 61.15 -39.00 116.80
N PRO A 525 60.31 -39.92 116.26
CA PRO A 525 59.95 -39.89 114.84
C PRO A 525 59.09 -38.65 114.54
N LYS A 526 59.34 -38.05 113.38
CA LYS A 526 58.62 -36.91 112.83
C LYS A 526 58.21 -37.23 111.40
N GLU A 527 56.98 -36.88 111.08
CA GLU A 527 56.42 -37.00 109.75
C GLU A 527 55.81 -35.65 109.34
N LEU A 528 55.95 -35.29 108.08
CA LEU A 528 55.36 -34.09 107.50
C LEU A 528 54.91 -34.37 106.08
N ASP A 529 53.62 -34.16 105.82
CA ASP A 529 53.09 -34.15 104.47
C ASP A 529 53.26 -32.76 103.86
N VAL A 530 54.04 -32.67 102.79
CA VAL A 530 54.19 -31.44 102.02
C VAL A 530 53.45 -31.59 100.68
N PRO A 531 52.24 -31.03 100.54
CA PRO A 531 51.60 -30.94 99.24
C PRO A 531 52.37 -29.93 98.38
N VAL A 532 52.74 -30.34 97.17
CA VAL A 532 53.31 -29.47 96.15
C VAL A 532 52.30 -29.38 95.02
N GLU A 533 51.77 -28.17 94.83
CA GLU A 533 50.94 -27.80 93.70
C GLU A 533 51.70 -26.77 92.89
N LYS A 534 51.96 -27.07 91.62
CA LYS A 534 52.56 -26.11 90.70
C LYS A 534 51.66 -25.93 89.46
N PRO A 535 51.31 -24.69 89.09
CA PRO A 535 50.66 -24.42 87.82
C PRO A 535 51.69 -24.58 86.69
N MET A 536 51.41 -25.48 85.74
CA MET A 536 52.21 -25.70 84.55
C MET A 536 51.53 -25.08 83.34
N GLN A 537 52.26 -24.29 82.56
CA GLN A 537 51.75 -23.68 81.34
C GLN A 537 51.99 -24.61 80.16
N VAL A 538 50.92 -24.95 79.45
CA VAL A 538 50.99 -25.71 78.20
C VAL A 538 50.47 -24.81 77.08
N ILE A 539 51.29 -24.61 76.05
CA ILE A 539 50.95 -23.75 74.91
C ILE A 539 50.64 -24.65 73.70
N ARG A 540 49.48 -24.43 73.07
CA ARG A 540 49.08 -25.07 71.81
C ARG A 540 48.91 -24.00 70.74
N GLN A 541 49.50 -24.20 69.57
CA GLN A 541 49.32 -23.29 68.44
C GLN A 541 48.01 -23.60 67.73
N TYR A 542 47.35 -22.57 67.21
CA TYR A 542 46.17 -22.73 66.35
C TYR A 542 46.40 -22.01 65.02
N ASN A 543 45.80 -22.54 63.96
CA ASN A 543 45.80 -21.96 62.61
C ASN A 543 44.44 -22.20 61.95
N TYR A 544 43.76 -21.14 61.54
CA TYR A 544 42.51 -21.22 60.79
C TYR A 544 42.44 -20.13 59.71
N TRP A 545 41.48 -20.23 58.80
CA TRP A 545 41.22 -19.24 57.77
C TRP A 545 39.90 -18.52 58.00
N GLN A 546 39.94 -17.21 57.83
CA GLN A 546 38.81 -16.31 58.01
C GLN A 546 38.56 -15.52 56.73
N ILE A 547 37.30 -15.17 56.50
CA ILE A 547 36.86 -14.32 55.39
C ILE A 547 37.16 -12.87 55.75
N ASP A 548 38.10 -12.27 55.02
CA ASP A 548 38.41 -10.85 55.13
C ASP A 548 37.56 -10.03 54.15
N ASN A 549 37.27 -10.58 52.95
CA ASN A 549 36.29 -10.06 51.98
C ASN A 549 35.77 -11.20 51.08
N LEU A 550 34.49 -11.17 50.72
CA LEU A 550 33.87 -12.09 49.77
C LEU A 550 32.72 -11.41 49.03
N GLU A 551 32.87 -11.28 47.71
CA GLU A 551 31.88 -10.68 46.82
C GLU A 551 31.69 -11.57 45.60
N VAL A 552 30.43 -11.87 45.28
CA VAL A 552 30.04 -12.61 44.07
C VAL A 552 28.87 -11.88 43.45
N TYR A 553 28.90 -11.74 42.13
CA TYR A 553 27.90 -10.99 41.39
C TYR A 553 27.23 -11.83 40.31
N GLN A 554 25.90 -11.81 40.29
CA GLN A 554 25.12 -12.41 39.21
C GLN A 554 24.92 -11.40 38.07
N LEU A 555 24.77 -11.90 36.85
CA LEU A 555 24.32 -11.08 35.73
C LEU A 555 22.85 -10.69 35.92
N ASN A 556 22.55 -9.37 35.92
CA ASN A 556 21.19 -8.86 36.07
C ASN A 556 20.54 -8.54 34.72
N GLN A 557 21.18 -7.67 33.91
CA GLN A 557 20.64 -7.20 32.61
C GLN A 557 21.72 -6.47 31.80
N ALA A 558 21.44 -6.22 30.53
CA ALA A 558 22.16 -5.24 29.72
C ALA A 558 21.20 -4.29 29.02
N THR A 559 21.60 -3.03 28.81
CA THR A 559 20.84 -2.06 28.03
C THR A 559 21.60 -1.70 26.76
N ILE A 560 20.86 -1.45 25.67
CA ILE A 560 21.39 -1.00 24.38
C ILE A 560 20.57 0.20 23.94
N SER A 561 21.23 1.29 23.59
CA SER A 561 20.60 2.54 23.15
C SER A 561 21.08 2.92 21.75
N ASN A 562 20.15 3.29 20.88
CA ASN A 562 20.42 3.77 19.53
C ASN A 562 19.22 4.57 19.00
N TYR A 563 19.45 5.51 18.08
CA TYR A 563 18.41 6.22 17.34
C TYR A 563 17.35 5.31 16.70
N ALA A 564 17.78 4.21 16.08
CA ALA A 564 16.90 3.24 15.41
C ALA A 564 15.94 2.51 16.37
N LEU A 565 16.21 2.57 17.68
CA LEU A 565 15.35 2.03 18.73
C LEU A 565 14.33 3.06 19.24
N GLY A 566 14.10 4.16 18.53
CA GLY A 566 13.17 5.23 18.92
C GLY A 566 11.78 4.74 19.30
N GLY A 567 11.27 3.69 18.64
CA GLY A 567 9.99 3.06 19.00
C GLY A 567 9.93 2.32 20.32
N TYR A 568 11.09 2.08 20.91
CA TYR A 568 11.27 1.52 22.24
C TYR A 568 11.75 2.57 23.25
N GLY A 569 11.56 3.87 22.95
CA GLY A 569 12.08 4.97 23.76
C GLY A 569 13.59 5.20 23.61
N GLY A 570 14.19 4.69 22.53
CA GLY A 570 15.61 4.84 22.21
C GLY A 570 16.54 3.88 22.94
N THR A 571 16.03 3.06 23.86
CA THR A 571 16.80 2.08 24.64
C THR A 571 16.01 0.79 24.85
N VAL A 572 16.65 -0.35 24.65
CA VAL A 572 16.10 -1.68 24.98
C VAL A 572 16.86 -2.30 26.14
N THR A 573 16.16 -3.07 26.97
CA THR A 573 16.76 -3.79 28.10
C THR A 573 16.69 -5.29 27.84
N LEU A 574 17.87 -5.92 27.74
CA LEU A 574 18.05 -7.35 27.59
C LEU A 574 18.10 -7.99 28.98
N THR A 575 17.10 -8.82 29.29
CA THR A 575 17.08 -9.63 30.51
C THR A 575 17.64 -11.03 30.23
N PRO A 576 18.46 -11.61 31.14
CA PRO A 576 19.04 -12.94 30.95
C PRO A 576 17.96 -14.02 30.76
N ASN A 577 17.97 -14.71 29.62
CA ASN A 577 17.12 -15.86 29.32
C ASN A 577 17.94 -17.16 29.39
N GLY A 578 17.41 -18.21 30.03
CA GLY A 578 18.11 -19.48 30.17
C GLY A 578 19.41 -19.40 30.99
N TYR A 579 19.58 -18.34 31.78
CA TYR A 579 20.72 -18.14 32.67
C TYR A 579 20.43 -18.68 34.07
N THR A 580 21.36 -19.45 34.62
CA THR A 580 21.31 -19.91 36.02
C THR A 580 22.26 -19.05 36.87
N PRO A 581 21.75 -18.24 37.81
CA PRO A 581 22.60 -17.44 38.67
C PRO A 581 23.53 -18.27 39.56
N PRO A 582 24.74 -17.77 39.88
CA PRO A 582 25.60 -18.39 40.88
C PRO A 582 24.93 -18.37 42.24
N THR A 583 25.21 -19.38 43.06
CA THR A 583 24.74 -19.47 44.44
C THR A 583 25.93 -19.41 45.39
N LEU A 584 25.74 -18.69 46.50
CA LEU A 584 26.75 -18.50 47.53
C LEU A 584 26.13 -18.73 48.90
N GLN A 585 26.81 -19.57 49.69
CA GLN A 585 26.53 -19.71 51.12
C GLN A 585 27.82 -19.41 51.87
N SER A 586 27.76 -18.47 52.80
CA SER A 586 28.88 -18.08 53.63
C SER A 586 28.49 -18.03 55.10
N ALA A 587 29.45 -18.25 55.98
CA ALA A 587 29.34 -17.90 57.40
C ALA A 587 30.70 -17.35 57.85
N ASN A 588 30.67 -16.22 58.54
CA ASN A 588 31.85 -15.54 59.06
C ASN A 588 31.63 -15.18 60.53
N ASP A 589 32.65 -15.37 61.36
CA ASP A 589 32.72 -14.82 62.71
C ASP A 589 34.10 -14.17 62.91
N ASP A 590 34.15 -12.99 63.51
CA ASP A 590 35.41 -12.30 63.75
C ASP A 590 36.03 -12.67 65.11
N ALA A 591 35.26 -13.32 65.98
CA ALA A 591 35.71 -13.74 67.28
C ALA A 591 36.57 -15.01 67.20
N VAL A 592 37.81 -14.94 67.68
CA VAL A 592 38.71 -16.10 67.79
C VAL A 592 38.09 -17.28 68.55
N THR A 593 37.19 -17.00 69.50
CA THR A 593 36.47 -18.02 70.29
C THR A 593 35.42 -18.79 69.49
N ALA A 594 35.00 -18.30 68.33
CA ALA A 594 34.15 -19.03 67.38
C ALA A 594 34.94 -20.03 66.53
N HIS A 595 36.24 -19.78 66.34
CA HIS A 595 37.14 -20.57 65.50
C HIS A 595 38.05 -21.52 66.27
N VAL A 596 38.29 -21.26 67.55
CA VAL A 596 39.22 -22.02 68.37
C VAL A 596 38.48 -22.51 69.61
N LYS A 597 38.30 -23.82 69.71
CA LYS A 597 37.73 -24.51 70.88
C LYS A 597 38.86 -25.24 71.62
N PRO A 598 39.24 -24.76 72.81
CA PRO A 598 40.24 -25.44 73.61
C PRO A 598 39.82 -26.87 73.94
N ALA A 599 40.75 -27.82 73.82
CA ALA A 599 40.56 -29.17 74.33
C ALA A 599 40.27 -29.14 75.84
N PRO A 600 39.36 -29.99 76.35
CA PRO A 600 39.15 -30.12 77.78
C PRO A 600 40.44 -30.60 78.45
N CYS A 601 40.78 -30.00 79.58
CA CYS A 601 41.89 -30.42 80.43
C CYS A 601 41.41 -30.57 81.88
N LYS A 602 42.05 -31.46 82.63
CA LYS A 602 41.82 -31.67 84.05
C LYS A 602 43.12 -31.46 84.83
N GLU A 603 42.98 -31.20 86.13
CA GLU A 603 44.11 -31.21 87.04
C GLU A 603 44.76 -32.60 87.07
N ILE A 604 46.09 -32.64 87.24
CA ILE A 604 46.86 -33.89 87.27
C ILE A 604 47.33 -34.13 88.69
N ASP A 605 46.90 -35.24 89.30
CA ASP A 605 47.43 -35.71 90.58
C ASP A 605 48.41 -36.87 90.34
N LEU A 606 49.67 -36.66 90.70
CA LEU A 606 50.74 -37.66 90.59
C LEU A 606 50.82 -38.58 91.83
N GLY A 607 49.89 -38.45 92.78
CA GLY A 607 49.80 -39.27 93.97
C GLY A 607 50.77 -38.85 95.07
N THR A 608 50.96 -39.75 96.04
CA THR A 608 51.85 -39.53 97.20
C THR A 608 53.16 -40.27 97.01
N GLU A 609 54.28 -39.58 97.17
CA GLU A 609 55.62 -40.19 97.19
C GLU A 609 56.25 -40.02 98.58
N THR A 610 56.81 -41.09 99.13
CA THR A 610 57.49 -41.05 100.44
C THR A 610 58.97 -40.69 100.27
N LYS A 611 59.45 -39.68 101.00
CA LYS A 611 60.86 -39.28 101.05
C LYS A 611 61.38 -39.37 102.48
N SER A 612 62.40 -40.21 102.70
CA SER A 612 63.01 -40.40 104.02
C SER A 612 64.27 -39.53 104.17
N GLY A 613 64.39 -38.79 105.28
CA GLY A 613 65.50 -37.87 105.56
C GLY A 613 66.46 -38.30 106.65
N GLY A 614 66.32 -39.52 107.19
CA GLY A 614 67.16 -40.01 108.28
C GLY A 614 67.02 -39.14 109.53
N ASP A 615 68.05 -38.34 109.82
CA ASP A 615 68.24 -37.59 111.07
C ASP A 615 67.67 -36.15 111.00
N SER A 616 67.26 -35.71 109.80
CA SER A 616 66.75 -34.34 109.54
C SER A 616 65.67 -34.33 108.46
N GLU A 617 64.85 -33.28 108.40
CA GLU A 617 63.79 -33.19 107.38
C GLU A 617 64.41 -33.19 105.96
N PRO A 618 64.01 -34.11 105.06
CA PRO A 618 64.53 -34.13 103.70
C PRO A 618 64.01 -32.93 102.88
N PRO A 619 64.81 -32.39 101.94
CA PRO A 619 64.35 -31.33 101.06
C PRO A 619 63.23 -31.84 100.14
N THR A 620 62.25 -30.98 99.86
CA THR A 620 61.18 -31.31 98.90
C THR A 620 61.77 -31.34 97.48
N PRO A 621 61.61 -32.43 96.71
CA PRO A 621 62.14 -32.51 95.34
C PRO A 621 61.56 -31.43 94.41
N ASP A 622 62.42 -30.77 93.62
CA ASP A 622 61.98 -29.88 92.54
C ASP A 622 61.88 -30.65 91.22
N GLU A 623 60.69 -31.19 90.94
CA GLU A 623 60.40 -31.99 89.76
C GLU A 623 59.68 -31.20 88.67
N THR A 624 59.98 -29.89 88.54
CA THR A 624 59.31 -29.00 87.57
C THR A 624 59.29 -29.60 86.15
N SER A 625 60.37 -30.23 85.69
CA SER A 625 60.43 -30.88 84.36
C SER A 625 59.50 -32.09 84.22
N LEU A 626 59.31 -32.89 85.29
CA LEU A 626 58.37 -34.01 85.30
C LEU A 626 56.93 -33.49 85.29
N PHE A 627 56.63 -32.47 86.09
CA PHE A 627 55.30 -31.86 86.16
C PHE A 627 54.93 -31.22 84.81
N GLN A 628 55.87 -30.53 84.15
CA GLN A 628 55.69 -29.98 82.81
C GLN A 628 55.42 -31.09 81.77
N SER A 629 56.20 -32.16 81.74
CA SER A 629 56.00 -33.28 80.80
C SER A 629 54.64 -33.97 80.97
N LYS A 630 54.15 -34.09 82.21
CA LYS A 630 52.83 -34.65 82.50
C LYS A 630 51.71 -33.70 82.09
N ALA A 631 51.84 -32.40 82.36
CA ALA A 631 50.92 -31.38 81.87
C ALA A 631 50.83 -31.36 80.33
N GLU A 632 51.97 -31.48 79.64
CA GLU A 632 52.01 -31.53 78.17
C GLU A 632 51.37 -32.79 77.56
N THR A 633 51.39 -33.92 78.27
CA THR A 633 50.75 -35.16 77.79
C THR A 633 49.23 -35.13 77.95
N GLU A 634 48.72 -34.41 78.95
CA GLU A 634 47.29 -34.32 79.27
C GLU A 634 46.52 -33.42 78.30
N VAL A 635 47.12 -32.29 77.91
CA VAL A 635 46.44 -31.30 77.06
C VAL A 635 46.57 -31.67 75.59
N LYS A 636 45.47 -32.08 74.97
CA LYS A 636 45.39 -32.29 73.51
C LYS A 636 45.47 -30.97 72.74
N GLU A 637 45.69 -31.05 71.44
CA GLU A 637 45.62 -29.88 70.55
C GLU A 637 44.20 -29.27 70.60
N SER A 638 44.10 -27.95 70.48
CA SER A 638 42.79 -27.27 70.39
C SER A 638 42.14 -27.57 69.04
N THR A 639 40.82 -27.69 69.03
CA THR A 639 40.06 -27.85 67.80
C THR A 639 39.86 -26.49 67.15
N VAL A 640 40.13 -26.40 65.86
CA VAL A 640 40.02 -25.20 65.04
C VAL A 640 39.08 -25.41 63.86
N ASN A 641 38.38 -24.37 63.43
CA ASN A 641 37.53 -24.39 62.25
C ASN A 641 37.72 -23.12 61.43
N ASN A 642 37.69 -23.25 60.11
CA ASN A 642 37.59 -22.08 59.24
C ASN A 642 36.20 -21.46 59.33
N ASP A 643 36.08 -20.29 58.70
CA ASP A 643 34.79 -19.83 58.17
C ASP A 643 34.23 -20.81 57.12
N LYS A 644 32.98 -20.57 56.70
CA LYS A 644 32.30 -21.38 55.68
C LYS A 644 32.17 -20.62 54.38
N VAL A 645 32.52 -21.26 53.26
CA VAL A 645 32.18 -20.79 51.91
C VAL A 645 31.80 -21.99 51.05
N VAL A 646 30.58 -21.99 50.52
CA VAL A 646 30.10 -22.94 49.51
C VAL A 646 29.62 -22.15 48.30
N PHE A 647 30.22 -22.40 47.14
CA PHE A 647 29.90 -21.74 45.88
C PHE A 647 29.40 -22.76 44.86
N ASN A 648 28.21 -22.53 44.29
CA ASN A 648 27.55 -23.47 43.37
C ASN A 648 27.53 -24.92 43.88
N GLY A 649 27.29 -25.09 45.19
CA GLY A 649 27.26 -26.40 45.87
C GLY A 649 28.64 -27.00 46.19
N ALA A 650 29.75 -26.43 45.72
CA ALA A 650 31.10 -26.88 46.04
C ALA A 650 31.67 -26.14 47.25
N THR A 651 32.22 -26.87 48.22
CA THR A 651 32.89 -26.28 49.39
C THR A 651 34.21 -25.64 48.99
N VAL A 652 34.29 -24.31 49.10
CA VAL A 652 35.50 -23.51 48.88
C VAL A 652 36.27 -23.33 50.19
N MET A 653 35.56 -23.18 51.30
CA MET A 653 36.14 -23.10 52.64
C MET A 653 35.32 -23.98 53.60
N ASP A 654 35.98 -25.01 54.14
CA ASP A 654 35.34 -26.02 54.97
C ASP A 654 35.40 -25.63 56.46
N PRO A 655 34.24 -25.46 57.14
CA PRO A 655 34.17 -25.14 58.56
C PRO A 655 34.26 -26.38 59.46
N ALA A 656 34.53 -27.58 58.92
CA ALA A 656 34.67 -28.79 59.72
C ALA A 656 35.75 -28.63 60.82
N PRO A 657 35.45 -28.94 62.09
CA PRO A 657 36.43 -28.85 63.16
C PRO A 657 37.60 -29.82 62.95
N THR A 658 38.82 -29.34 63.12
CA THR A 658 40.08 -30.12 62.96
C THR A 658 41.05 -29.79 64.09
N ASP A 659 41.99 -30.69 64.40
CA ASP A 659 42.98 -30.42 65.44
C ASP A 659 44.07 -29.49 64.91
N LYS A 660 44.39 -28.43 65.66
CA LYS A 660 45.52 -27.49 65.46
C LYS A 660 45.48 -26.61 64.20
N THR A 661 45.24 -27.17 63.02
CA THR A 661 45.35 -26.48 61.73
C THR A 661 44.18 -26.85 60.83
N ALA A 662 43.36 -25.84 60.51
CA ALA A 662 42.23 -26.01 59.63
C ALA A 662 42.66 -26.15 58.16
N PRO A 663 41.85 -26.80 57.30
CA PRO A 663 42.16 -26.99 55.89
C PRO A 663 42.40 -25.67 55.16
N ARG A 664 43.31 -25.65 54.20
CA ARG A 664 43.54 -24.47 53.34
C ARG A 664 42.34 -24.25 52.41
N PRO A 665 41.77 -23.04 52.32
CA PRO A 665 40.67 -22.72 51.42
C PRO A 665 41.06 -22.91 49.94
N GLY A 666 40.08 -23.30 49.13
CA GLY A 666 40.17 -23.30 47.68
C GLY A 666 39.92 -21.92 47.06
N THR A 667 39.80 -21.89 45.75
CA THR A 667 39.47 -20.69 44.96
C THR A 667 38.10 -20.83 44.33
N ILE A 668 37.38 -19.71 44.17
CA ILE A 668 36.16 -19.69 43.37
C ILE A 668 36.53 -19.98 41.90
N PRO A 669 35.82 -20.88 41.19
CA PRO A 669 36.08 -21.17 39.78
C PRO A 669 36.04 -19.92 38.90
N GLN A 670 36.82 -19.92 37.82
CA GLN A 670 36.82 -18.83 36.84
C GLN A 670 35.50 -18.82 36.04
N PRO A 671 34.82 -17.67 35.89
CA PRO A 671 33.57 -17.57 35.14
C PRO A 671 33.80 -17.74 33.62
N GLY A 672 32.95 -18.55 32.98
CA GLY A 672 32.85 -18.62 31.52
C GLY A 672 31.98 -17.50 30.93
N MET A 673 32.01 -17.35 29.60
CA MET A 673 31.06 -16.49 28.88
C MET A 673 29.66 -17.09 28.93
N ILE A 674 28.64 -16.23 29.00
CA ILE A 674 27.24 -16.65 28.83
C ILE A 674 27.01 -17.22 27.43
N GLY A 675 25.94 -18.00 27.27
CA GLY A 675 25.50 -18.48 25.95
C GLY A 675 24.99 -17.33 25.06
N ASP A 676 25.05 -17.52 23.74
CA ASP A 676 24.75 -16.48 22.74
C ASP A 676 23.33 -15.90 22.83
N SER A 677 22.38 -16.65 23.38
CA SER A 677 20.98 -16.25 23.51
C SER A 677 20.59 -15.76 24.91
N VAL A 678 21.56 -15.65 25.84
CA VAL A 678 21.27 -15.24 27.22
C VAL A 678 20.85 -13.77 27.28
N LEU A 679 21.64 -12.87 26.70
CA LEU A 679 21.28 -11.45 26.55
C LEU A 679 21.02 -11.16 25.08
N TYR A 680 19.86 -11.58 24.59
CA TYR A 680 19.47 -11.48 23.20
C TYR A 680 18.00 -11.09 23.06
N GLN A 681 17.72 -10.13 22.18
CA GLN A 681 16.37 -9.74 21.79
C GLN A 681 16.36 -9.40 20.31
N ASN A 682 15.39 -9.94 19.57
CA ASN A 682 15.16 -9.68 18.15
C ASN A 682 13.78 -9.03 17.93
N ARG A 683 13.40 -8.82 16.66
CA ARG A 683 12.15 -8.14 16.28
C ARG A 683 12.06 -6.74 16.87
N LEU A 684 13.19 -6.04 16.89
CA LEU A 684 13.28 -4.64 17.28
C LEU A 684 13.00 -3.78 16.04
N THR A 685 11.71 -3.59 15.72
CA THR A 685 11.28 -2.89 14.50
C THR A 685 11.67 -1.42 14.53
N ILE A 686 12.34 -0.96 13.48
CA ILE A 686 12.67 0.46 13.30
C ILE A 686 11.39 1.20 12.91
N GLN A 687 10.97 2.16 13.74
CA GLN A 687 9.75 2.92 13.46
C GLN A 687 9.84 3.71 12.15
N ASN A 688 8.76 3.67 11.36
CA ASN A 688 8.63 4.43 10.11
C ASN A 688 8.56 5.96 10.30
N THR A 689 8.50 6.46 11.52
CA THR A 689 8.60 7.90 11.82
C THR A 689 10.05 8.39 11.89
N LEU A 690 11.03 7.47 11.92
CA LEU A 690 12.45 7.81 12.02
C LEU A 690 13.00 8.18 10.64
N VAL A 691 13.32 9.46 10.48
CA VAL A 691 13.95 10.00 9.27
C VAL A 691 15.30 9.34 8.99
N ASN A 692 15.65 9.24 7.71
CA ASN A 692 16.98 8.84 7.27
C ASN A 692 18.09 9.55 8.07
N LYS A 693 18.97 8.76 8.73
CA LYS A 693 20.08 9.30 9.52
C LYS A 693 21.28 8.37 9.53
N ALA A 694 22.44 8.88 9.11
CA ALA A 694 23.67 8.10 9.00
C ALA A 694 24.39 7.92 10.35
N ASN A 695 25.08 6.79 10.51
CA ASN A 695 26.08 6.53 11.54
C ASN A 695 25.62 6.86 12.97
N GLN A 696 24.39 6.52 13.32
CA GLN A 696 23.89 6.77 14.67
C GLN A 696 24.59 5.86 15.67
N PRO A 697 25.24 6.42 16.71
CA PRO A 697 26.06 5.66 17.63
C PRO A 697 25.18 4.73 18.48
N THR A 698 25.70 3.53 18.75
CA THR A 698 25.10 2.60 19.69
C THR A 698 25.91 2.58 20.97
N THR A 699 25.23 2.72 22.10
CA THR A 699 25.83 2.65 23.44
C THR A 699 25.15 1.56 24.25
N GLY A 700 25.82 1.04 25.28
CA GLY A 700 25.19 0.09 26.17
C GLY A 700 25.85 0.02 27.55
N GLU A 701 25.13 -0.55 28.50
CA GLU A 701 25.59 -0.80 29.86
C GLU A 701 25.19 -2.22 30.27
N ILE A 702 26.05 -2.93 30.99
CA ILE A 702 25.72 -4.23 31.60
C ILE A 702 25.77 -4.09 33.12
N ALA A 703 24.78 -4.67 33.80
CA ALA A 703 24.63 -4.62 35.25
C ALA A 703 24.79 -6.00 35.87
N TYR A 704 25.57 -6.07 36.94
CA TYR A 704 25.79 -7.24 37.76
C TYR A 704 25.35 -6.97 39.20
N GLY A 705 24.46 -7.80 39.73
CA GLY A 705 23.91 -7.67 41.08
C GLY A 705 24.72 -8.45 42.11
N LEU A 706 25.01 -7.85 43.27
CA LEU A 706 25.67 -8.55 44.37
C LEU A 706 24.73 -9.60 44.97
N ILE A 707 25.14 -10.86 45.03
CA ILE A 707 24.28 -11.93 45.56
C ILE A 707 24.34 -12.00 47.10
N PRO A 708 23.27 -12.54 47.75
CA PRO A 708 23.30 -12.83 49.18
C PRO A 708 24.43 -13.79 49.57
N GLY A 709 24.99 -13.63 50.77
CA GLY A 709 26.16 -14.38 51.23
C GLY A 709 27.51 -13.70 50.95
N ASN A 710 27.51 -12.43 50.56
CA ASN A 710 28.73 -11.62 50.59
C ASN A 710 29.11 -11.29 52.04
N ILE A 711 30.41 -11.13 52.29
CA ILE A 711 30.96 -10.80 53.61
C ILE A 711 31.92 -9.62 53.43
N LYS A 712 31.67 -8.55 54.19
CA LYS A 712 32.52 -7.34 54.25
C LYS A 712 32.80 -6.75 52.86
N GLY A 713 31.79 -6.60 52.01
CA GLY A 713 32.03 -6.07 50.67
C GLY A 713 30.82 -5.78 49.79
N GLY A 714 31.08 -4.96 48.76
CA GLY A 714 30.30 -4.81 47.53
C GLY A 714 29.14 -3.80 47.50
N GLN A 715 28.86 -3.33 46.28
CA GLN A 715 27.61 -2.78 45.78
C GLN A 715 27.40 -3.34 44.37
N ASP A 716 26.19 -3.28 43.82
CA ASP A 716 25.93 -3.66 42.42
C ASP A 716 26.89 -2.95 41.45
N GLN A 717 27.35 -3.67 40.43
CA GLN A 717 28.36 -3.22 39.48
C GLN A 717 27.74 -2.92 38.12
N LYS A 718 28.23 -1.88 37.46
CA LYS A 718 27.82 -1.47 36.12
C LYS A 718 29.03 -1.23 35.25
N PHE A 719 28.99 -1.70 34.01
CA PHE A 719 30.07 -1.56 33.05
C PHE A 719 29.55 -1.08 31.71
N SER A 720 30.21 -0.10 31.10
CA SER A 720 29.88 0.34 29.75
C SER A 720 30.31 -0.70 28.71
N ILE A 721 29.46 -0.92 27.70
CA ILE A 721 29.74 -1.80 26.58
C ILE A 721 30.38 -0.98 25.47
N GLN A 722 31.68 -1.19 25.25
CA GLN A 722 32.46 -0.44 24.25
C GLN A 722 32.40 -1.11 22.87
N GLY A 723 32.52 -0.30 21.81
CA GLY A 723 32.72 -0.80 20.44
C GLY A 723 31.49 -1.44 19.78
N ILE A 724 30.27 -1.10 20.21
CA ILE A 724 29.05 -1.53 19.51
C ILE A 724 28.96 -0.80 18.17
N ASN A 725 28.57 -1.50 17.11
CA ASN A 725 28.44 -0.92 15.77
C ASN A 725 27.40 0.21 15.72
N SER A 726 27.61 1.20 14.84
CA SER A 726 26.60 2.22 14.53
C SER A 726 25.48 1.66 13.64
N VAL A 727 24.35 2.38 13.60
CA VAL A 727 23.22 2.08 12.72
C VAL A 727 22.93 3.29 11.82
N THR A 728 22.81 3.05 10.52
CA THR A 728 22.40 4.03 9.52
C THR A 728 20.98 3.71 9.08
N VAL A 729 20.01 4.57 9.42
CA VAL A 729 18.63 4.42 8.94
C VAL A 729 18.54 5.01 7.54
N HIS A 730 18.14 4.22 6.56
CA HIS A 730 17.98 4.64 5.17
C HIS A 730 16.84 3.89 4.47
N THR A 731 15.67 4.54 4.39
CA THR A 731 14.47 3.99 3.76
C THR A 731 14.46 4.30 2.26
N PRO A 732 14.51 3.27 1.39
CA PRO A 732 14.67 3.44 -0.05
C PRO A 732 13.32 3.65 -0.76
N VAL A 733 13.33 4.56 -1.73
CA VAL A 733 12.29 4.70 -2.76
C VAL A 733 12.94 4.88 -4.12
N VAL A 734 12.25 4.43 -5.15
CA VAL A 734 12.66 4.52 -6.56
C VAL A 734 11.52 5.09 -7.41
N ASN A 735 11.84 5.64 -8.57
CA ASN A 735 10.90 6.21 -9.51
C ASN A 735 11.44 6.07 -10.94
N TYR A 736 10.94 5.06 -11.66
CA TYR A 736 11.28 4.78 -13.06
C TYR A 736 9.99 4.85 -13.87
N ALA A 737 9.40 6.04 -13.91
CA ALA A 737 8.09 6.22 -14.48
C ALA A 737 8.11 6.06 -16.00
N TRP A 738 6.97 5.65 -16.56
CA TRP A 738 6.83 5.46 -17.99
C TRP A 738 5.44 5.88 -18.44
N VAL A 739 5.35 6.36 -19.69
CA VAL A 739 4.09 6.77 -20.31
C VAL A 739 4.01 6.12 -21.69
N SER A 740 2.85 5.52 -22.00
CA SER A 740 2.61 4.87 -23.29
C SER A 740 2.74 5.82 -24.45
N ASP A 741 3.25 5.30 -25.57
CA ASP A 741 3.47 6.04 -26.81
C ASP A 741 2.49 5.57 -27.90
N ASP A 742 1.57 6.44 -28.31
CA ASP A 742 0.54 6.13 -29.30
C ASP A 742 0.97 6.47 -30.74
N GLN A 743 2.11 5.88 -31.14
CA GLN A 743 2.68 6.03 -32.48
C GLN A 743 1.71 5.70 -33.63
N PRO A 744 0.84 4.66 -33.55
CA PRO A 744 -0.06 4.32 -34.65
C PRO A 744 -1.06 5.43 -35.04
N HIS A 745 -1.25 6.42 -34.18
CA HIS A 745 -2.17 7.55 -34.38
C HIS A 745 -1.42 8.89 -34.54
N ASN A 746 -0.09 8.87 -34.66
CA ASN A 746 0.75 10.06 -34.77
C ASN A 746 0.89 10.54 -36.23
N GLN A 747 0.14 11.59 -36.58
CA GLN A 747 0.11 12.18 -37.93
C GLN A 747 1.18 13.25 -38.21
N LYS A 748 2.15 13.46 -37.31
CA LYS A 748 3.16 14.51 -37.46
C LYS A 748 4.01 14.29 -38.71
N THR A 749 4.32 15.38 -39.43
CA THR A 749 5.33 15.36 -40.51
C THR A 749 6.71 14.95 -40.02
N ILE A 750 7.07 15.40 -38.81
CA ILE A 750 8.34 15.06 -38.14
C ILE A 750 7.99 14.65 -36.70
N PRO A 751 7.78 13.35 -36.42
CA PRO A 751 7.58 12.84 -35.07
C PRO A 751 8.81 13.03 -34.19
N ASP A 752 8.62 13.27 -32.88
CA ASP A 752 9.71 13.30 -31.91
C ASP A 752 10.00 11.90 -31.36
N PRO A 753 11.15 11.28 -31.66
CA PRO A 753 11.48 9.94 -31.17
C PRO A 753 11.84 9.89 -29.68
N THR A 754 11.97 11.05 -29.01
CA THR A 754 12.38 11.15 -27.60
C THR A 754 11.22 11.37 -26.64
N SER A 755 10.01 11.56 -27.16
CA SER A 755 8.80 11.85 -26.37
C SER A 755 7.71 10.84 -26.71
N SER A 756 6.95 10.37 -25.72
CA SER A 756 5.77 9.55 -25.99
C SER A 756 4.67 10.40 -26.64
N ALA A 757 4.08 9.93 -27.75
CA ALA A 757 2.97 10.58 -28.41
C ALA A 757 1.67 10.37 -27.62
N LEU A 758 1.04 11.46 -27.20
CA LEU A 758 -0.28 11.48 -26.60
C LEU A 758 -1.27 12.15 -27.55
N ILE A 759 -2.31 11.42 -27.96
CA ILE A 759 -3.25 11.89 -28.97
C ILE A 759 -4.51 12.43 -28.31
N LEU A 760 -4.96 13.61 -28.74
CA LEU A 760 -6.19 14.23 -28.22
C LEU A 760 -7.40 13.29 -28.39
N GLU A 761 -8.23 13.22 -27.35
CA GLU A 761 -9.41 12.34 -27.24
C GLU A 761 -9.09 10.84 -27.23
N ARG A 762 -7.91 10.46 -26.77
CA ARG A 762 -7.52 9.06 -26.62
C ARG A 762 -6.98 8.76 -25.23
N PRO A 763 -7.15 7.50 -24.76
CA PRO A 763 -6.57 7.07 -23.51
C PRO A 763 -5.06 6.85 -23.65
N PHE A 764 -4.34 7.01 -22.54
CA PHE A 764 -2.93 6.66 -22.43
C PHE A 764 -2.64 6.03 -21.06
N ILE A 765 -1.61 5.20 -20.99
CA ILE A 765 -1.20 4.46 -19.80
C ILE A 765 -0.01 5.17 -19.18
N VAL A 766 -0.08 5.37 -17.87
CA VAL A 766 1.04 5.78 -17.03
C VAL A 766 1.43 4.60 -16.16
N ARG A 767 2.73 4.29 -16.11
CA ARG A 767 3.30 3.30 -15.20
C ARG A 767 4.20 3.96 -14.17
N ILE A 768 3.93 3.72 -12.89
CA ILE A 768 4.78 4.15 -11.76
C ILE A 768 5.21 2.90 -10.98
N PRO A 769 6.35 2.28 -11.35
CA PRO A 769 6.83 1.08 -10.69
C PRO A 769 7.35 1.38 -9.28
N THR A 770 7.21 0.40 -8.39
CA THR A 770 7.85 0.38 -7.06
C THR A 770 9.18 -0.37 -7.08
N SER A 771 9.53 -0.96 -8.22
CA SER A 771 10.76 -1.69 -8.44
C SER A 771 11.74 -0.92 -9.33
N GLY A 772 13.02 -1.17 -9.10
CA GLY A 772 14.09 -0.59 -9.90
C GLY A 772 15.42 -0.60 -9.16
N GLN A 773 16.46 -0.08 -9.81
CA GLN A 773 17.80 0.01 -9.23
C GLN A 773 17.85 1.09 -8.14
N HIS A 774 18.42 0.75 -6.99
CA HIS A 774 18.82 1.70 -5.94
C HIS A 774 20.34 1.64 -5.75
N LEU A 775 20.85 1.68 -4.52
CA LEU A 775 22.26 1.49 -4.20
C LEU A 775 22.76 0.10 -4.63
N ASP A 776 24.05 -0.01 -4.94
CA ASP A 776 24.67 -1.27 -5.36
C ASP A 776 24.62 -2.33 -4.23
N VAL A 777 24.02 -3.48 -4.52
CA VAL A 777 23.82 -4.57 -3.55
C VAL A 777 25.13 -5.13 -2.97
N SER A 778 26.25 -5.03 -3.70
CA SER A 778 27.56 -5.47 -3.24
C SER A 778 28.11 -4.60 -2.10
N SER A 779 27.77 -3.31 -2.10
CA SER A 779 28.20 -2.33 -1.09
C SER A 779 27.12 -2.04 -0.05
N TYR A 780 25.85 -2.23 -0.42
CA TYR A 780 24.66 -2.03 0.39
C TYR A 780 23.77 -3.27 0.32
N PRO A 781 24.10 -4.35 1.06
CA PRO A 781 23.27 -5.55 1.12
C PRO A 781 21.81 -5.22 1.45
N GLY A 782 20.88 -5.89 0.77
CA GLY A 782 19.45 -5.61 0.90
C GLY A 782 18.95 -4.42 0.07
N TYR A 783 19.83 -3.69 -0.63
CA TYR A 783 19.48 -2.75 -1.69
C TYR A 783 19.72 -3.39 -3.07
N GLY A 784 19.80 -2.61 -4.15
CA GLY A 784 19.97 -3.10 -5.53
C GLY A 784 18.73 -2.93 -6.40
N ASN A 785 18.66 -3.71 -7.49
CA ASN A 785 17.50 -3.77 -8.37
C ASN A 785 16.45 -4.73 -7.82
N ARG A 786 15.41 -4.21 -7.16
CA ARG A 786 14.31 -5.00 -6.58
C ARG A 786 13.06 -4.17 -6.37
N ASP A 787 12.00 -4.79 -5.85
CA ASP A 787 10.80 -4.09 -5.41
C ASP A 787 10.97 -3.48 -4.01
N TYR A 788 10.55 -2.22 -3.90
CA TYR A 788 10.61 -1.38 -2.71
C TYR A 788 9.23 -0.93 -2.22
N ALA A 789 8.12 -1.46 -2.76
CA ALA A 789 6.75 -1.09 -2.41
C ALA A 789 6.50 -0.97 -0.89
N LYS A 790 7.09 -1.89 -0.09
CA LYS A 790 7.04 -1.90 1.39
C LYS A 790 7.37 -0.55 2.03
N TYR A 791 8.27 0.22 1.43
CA TYR A 791 8.83 1.45 2.01
C TYR A 791 8.21 2.73 1.47
N PHE A 792 7.19 2.63 0.62
CA PHE A 792 6.53 3.78 0.03
C PHE A 792 5.43 4.28 0.97
N ARG A 793 5.37 5.59 1.21
CA ARG A 793 4.18 6.24 1.76
C ARG A 793 3.12 6.41 0.70
N ILE A 794 3.55 6.93 -0.45
CA ILE A 794 2.64 7.39 -1.51
C ILE A 794 3.40 7.57 -2.83
N LYS A 795 2.69 7.34 -3.93
CA LYS A 795 3.13 7.65 -5.29
C LYS A 795 2.30 8.81 -5.81
N GLN A 796 2.94 9.78 -6.45
CA GLN A 796 2.24 10.95 -6.96
C GLN A 796 2.66 11.27 -8.40
N ILE A 797 1.68 11.76 -9.16
CA ILE A 797 1.84 12.25 -10.52
C ILE A 797 1.27 13.66 -10.64
N ARG A 798 1.91 14.50 -11.45
CA ARG A 798 1.43 15.83 -11.81
C ARG A 798 1.54 16.05 -13.31
N PHE A 799 0.39 16.22 -13.95
CA PHE A 799 0.31 16.55 -15.37
C PHE A 799 0.45 18.06 -15.57
N PRO A 800 1.20 18.53 -16.58
CA PRO A 800 1.25 19.95 -16.94
C PRO A 800 0.03 20.40 -17.76
N PHE A 801 -0.88 19.49 -18.07
CA PHE A 801 -2.13 19.68 -18.81
C PHE A 801 -3.28 18.95 -18.11
N ASP A 802 -4.50 19.24 -18.52
CA ASP A 802 -5.71 18.61 -18.00
C ASP A 802 -5.83 17.16 -18.43
N VAL A 803 -6.33 16.30 -17.54
CA VAL A 803 -6.65 14.90 -17.85
C VAL A 803 -7.96 14.46 -17.19
N TYR A 804 -8.51 13.36 -17.67
CA TYR A 804 -9.53 12.59 -16.95
C TYR A 804 -8.98 11.25 -16.49
N ASN A 805 -9.63 10.65 -15.49
CA ASN A 805 -9.51 9.22 -15.24
C ASN A 805 -10.09 8.39 -16.40
N ALA A 806 -9.84 7.07 -16.38
CA ALA A 806 -10.15 6.16 -17.48
C ALA A 806 -11.61 6.19 -17.98
N ASP A 807 -12.58 6.29 -17.06
CA ASP A 807 -14.02 6.29 -17.36
C ASP A 807 -14.59 7.71 -17.60
N ARG A 808 -13.73 8.74 -17.55
CA ARG A 808 -14.09 10.15 -17.70
C ARG A 808 -15.05 10.68 -16.63
N SER A 809 -15.18 10.00 -15.49
CA SER A 809 -16.01 10.44 -14.37
C SER A 809 -15.34 11.53 -13.51
N GLN A 810 -14.01 11.60 -13.50
CA GLN A 810 -13.23 12.53 -12.69
C GLN A 810 -12.31 13.38 -13.56
N PHE A 811 -12.53 14.69 -13.51
CA PHE A 811 -11.63 15.70 -14.09
C PHE A 811 -10.47 16.00 -13.15
N ILE A 812 -9.25 16.01 -13.69
CA ILE A 812 -8.01 16.34 -12.97
C ILE A 812 -7.38 17.56 -13.66
N PRO A 813 -7.46 18.75 -13.05
CA PRO A 813 -6.89 19.97 -13.60
C PRO A 813 -5.36 19.89 -13.70
N ALA A 814 -4.79 20.57 -14.69
CA ALA A 814 -3.36 20.73 -14.84
C ALA A 814 -2.68 21.20 -13.54
N LYS A 815 -1.43 20.76 -13.34
CA LYS A 815 -0.54 21.11 -12.21
C LYS A 815 -1.07 20.66 -10.83
N THR A 816 -1.95 19.66 -10.81
CA THR A 816 -2.46 19.04 -9.58
C THR A 816 -1.69 17.75 -9.29
N TRP A 817 -1.23 17.58 -8.05
CA TRP A 817 -0.68 16.29 -7.60
C TRP A 817 -1.82 15.30 -7.36
N LEU A 818 -1.73 14.14 -8.00
CA LEU A 818 -2.67 13.04 -7.85
C LEU A 818 -1.97 11.86 -7.19
N ASP A 819 -2.63 11.29 -6.18
CA ASP A 819 -2.15 10.13 -5.46
C ASP A 819 -2.52 8.84 -6.20
N ILE A 820 -1.53 7.97 -6.40
CA ILE A 820 -1.71 6.65 -7.02
C ILE A 820 -1.46 5.58 -5.95
N PRO A 821 -2.37 4.61 -5.77
CA PRO A 821 -2.17 3.51 -4.84
C PRO A 821 -0.83 2.79 -5.07
N ILE A 822 -0.11 2.44 -4.01
CA ILE A 822 1.24 1.86 -4.10
C ILE A 822 1.26 0.60 -4.99
N ASN A 823 0.29 -0.29 -4.79
CA ASN A 823 0.17 -1.56 -5.53
C ASN A 823 -0.37 -1.39 -6.96
N GLN A 824 -0.87 -0.21 -7.33
CA GLN A 824 -1.34 0.07 -8.69
C GLN A 824 -0.18 0.57 -9.54
N LEU A 825 0.44 -0.31 -10.32
CA LEU A 825 1.59 0.06 -11.15
C LEU A 825 1.20 0.83 -12.41
N ASP A 826 0.08 0.46 -13.02
CA ASP A 826 -0.42 1.07 -14.27
C ASP A 826 -1.74 1.81 -14.01
N THR A 827 -1.87 2.99 -14.60
CA THR A 827 -3.07 3.83 -14.52
C THR A 827 -3.42 4.37 -15.89
N VAL A 828 -4.67 4.18 -16.32
CA VAL A 828 -5.18 4.74 -17.58
C VAL A 828 -5.76 6.13 -17.32
N PHE A 829 -5.33 7.09 -18.13
CA PHE A 829 -5.87 8.45 -18.18
C PHE A 829 -6.44 8.72 -19.57
N TYR A 830 -7.30 9.72 -19.67
CA TYR A 830 -7.90 10.15 -20.94
C TYR A 830 -7.58 11.61 -21.21
N LEU A 831 -7.10 11.91 -22.42
CA LEU A 831 -6.68 13.25 -22.81
C LEU A 831 -7.85 14.06 -23.41
N PRO A 832 -8.28 15.17 -22.78
CA PRO A 832 -9.33 16.03 -23.31
C PRO A 832 -8.91 16.76 -24.57
N VAL A 833 -9.88 17.09 -25.44
CA VAL A 833 -9.61 17.74 -26.74
C VAL A 833 -9.11 19.18 -26.64
N TRP A 834 -9.43 19.89 -25.55
CA TRP A 834 -9.05 21.29 -25.37
C TRP A 834 -7.63 21.51 -24.85
N VAL A 835 -6.89 20.44 -24.58
CA VAL A 835 -5.47 20.54 -24.24
C VAL A 835 -4.71 21.08 -25.46
N ASP A 836 -3.81 22.04 -25.21
CA ASP A 836 -2.98 22.59 -26.27
C ASP A 836 -1.97 21.54 -26.77
N GLU A 837 -1.77 21.48 -28.08
CA GLU A 837 -0.72 20.66 -28.66
C GLU A 837 0.66 21.21 -28.30
N GLY A 838 1.60 20.33 -27.98
CA GLY A 838 2.95 20.75 -27.61
C GLY A 838 3.76 19.68 -26.90
N LYS A 839 5.01 20.02 -26.57
CA LYS A 839 5.91 19.18 -25.79
C LYS A 839 5.77 19.49 -24.31
N TYR A 840 5.65 18.46 -23.51
CA TYR A 840 5.41 18.52 -22.08
C TYR A 840 6.33 17.58 -21.32
N ARG A 841 6.46 17.80 -20.01
CA ARG A 841 7.09 16.87 -19.08
C ARG A 841 6.11 16.55 -17.97
N ILE A 842 5.74 15.29 -17.84
CA ILE A 842 4.92 14.82 -16.72
C ILE A 842 5.85 14.58 -15.54
N GLU A 843 5.47 15.08 -14.37
CA GLU A 843 6.29 14.98 -13.16
C GLU A 843 5.77 13.87 -12.25
N PHE A 844 6.70 13.11 -11.69
CA PHE A 844 6.43 12.00 -10.81
C PHE A 844 7.23 12.16 -9.54
N ARG A 845 6.66 11.76 -8.41
CA ARG A 845 7.43 11.60 -7.18
C ARG A 845 6.89 10.48 -6.30
N ASN A 846 7.80 9.70 -5.77
CA ASN A 846 7.52 8.60 -4.86
C ASN A 846 8.15 8.91 -3.52
N ILE A 847 7.32 8.94 -2.47
CA ILE A 847 7.69 9.45 -1.16
C ILE A 847 7.87 8.27 -0.20
N ALA A 848 9.00 8.22 0.50
CA ALA A 848 9.28 7.18 1.50
C ALA A 848 8.34 7.28 2.71
N GLU A 849 8.02 6.15 3.33
CA GLU A 849 7.19 6.07 4.55
C GLU A 849 7.70 6.96 5.69
N ASN A 850 9.02 7.14 5.77
CA ASN A 850 9.68 7.95 6.78
C ASN A 850 10.04 9.37 6.34
N ALA A 851 9.48 9.83 5.22
CA ALA A 851 9.69 11.19 4.75
C ALA A 851 9.14 12.20 5.79
N PRO A 852 9.93 13.21 6.20
CA PRO A 852 9.43 14.28 7.06
C PRO A 852 8.36 15.13 6.35
N SER A 853 7.73 16.08 7.05
CA SER A 853 6.79 17.02 6.44
C SER A 853 7.45 17.95 5.41
N THR A 854 8.73 18.27 5.63
CA THR A 854 9.59 18.94 4.67
C THR A 854 10.61 17.92 4.16
N PHE A 855 10.75 17.80 2.85
CA PHE A 855 11.63 16.81 2.23
C PHE A 855 12.29 17.38 0.99
N THR A 856 13.33 16.70 0.53
CA THR A 856 14.01 16.97 -0.73
C THR A 856 13.93 15.74 -1.64
N GLU A 857 14.02 15.97 -2.94
CA GLU A 857 13.82 14.96 -3.98
C GLU A 857 15.14 14.66 -4.70
N GLN A 858 15.29 13.43 -5.18
CA GLN A 858 16.41 12.99 -6.01
C GLN A 858 15.87 12.26 -7.24
N GLN A 859 16.48 12.49 -8.40
CA GLN A 859 16.14 11.80 -9.64
C GLN A 859 16.32 10.27 -9.48
N ASP A 860 15.35 9.50 -10.00
CA ASP A 860 15.28 8.03 -10.09
C ASP A 860 15.23 7.25 -8.77
N ALA A 861 16.04 7.62 -7.78
CA ALA A 861 16.13 6.92 -6.50
C ALA A 861 16.74 7.83 -5.44
N ASN A 862 16.27 7.72 -4.19
CA ASN A 862 16.83 8.49 -3.07
C ASN A 862 18.16 7.91 -2.54
N THR A 863 19.13 7.66 -3.41
CA THR A 863 20.43 7.06 -3.04
C THR A 863 21.27 7.91 -2.09
N ASN A 864 21.08 9.23 -2.08
CA ASN A 864 21.65 10.10 -1.05
C ASN A 864 20.66 10.22 0.12
N LEU A 865 21.17 9.90 1.30
CA LEU A 865 20.44 9.77 2.55
C LEU A 865 19.71 11.07 2.99
N THR A 866 20.10 12.23 2.45
CA THR A 866 19.40 13.51 2.68
C THR A 866 18.03 13.59 2.01
N HIS A 867 17.76 12.74 1.02
CA HIS A 867 16.51 12.72 0.25
C HIS A 867 15.58 11.60 0.74
N HIS A 868 14.28 11.89 0.73
CA HIS A 868 13.22 10.94 1.10
C HIS A 868 12.25 10.68 -0.04
N VAL A 869 12.54 11.26 -1.20
CA VAL A 869 11.67 11.22 -2.36
C VAL A 869 12.50 10.90 -3.60
N ALA A 870 12.03 9.95 -4.38
CA ALA A 870 12.53 9.68 -5.73
C ALA A 870 11.62 10.39 -6.74
N ALA A 871 12.18 11.29 -7.53
CA ALA A 871 11.47 12.05 -8.56
C ALA A 871 11.85 11.55 -9.95
N ASP A 872 10.94 11.73 -10.90
CA ASP A 872 11.19 11.47 -12.31
C ASP A 872 10.36 12.41 -13.19
N THR A 873 10.81 12.63 -14.42
CA THR A 873 10.07 13.40 -15.42
C THR A 873 10.09 12.73 -16.78
N VAL A 874 8.91 12.40 -17.30
CA VAL A 874 8.76 11.74 -18.61
C VAL A 874 8.37 12.76 -19.68
N PRO A 875 9.15 12.92 -20.77
CA PRO A 875 8.79 13.77 -21.90
C PRO A 875 7.65 13.17 -22.71
N VAL A 876 6.66 13.99 -23.06
CA VAL A 876 5.52 13.61 -23.90
C VAL A 876 5.21 14.71 -24.91
N GLU A 877 4.65 14.36 -26.07
CA GLU A 877 4.15 15.31 -27.05
C GLU A 877 2.64 15.12 -27.22
N VAL A 878 1.86 16.16 -26.93
CA VAL A 878 0.41 16.18 -27.19
C VAL A 878 0.18 16.58 -28.64
N ILE A 879 -0.56 15.74 -29.37
CA ILE A 879 -0.71 15.84 -30.83
C ILE A 879 -2.19 15.79 -31.20
N GLY A 880 -2.59 16.71 -32.09
CA GLY A 880 -3.92 16.76 -32.69
C GLY A 880 -4.13 15.70 -33.78
N ARG A 881 -5.24 15.80 -34.52
CA ARG A 881 -5.55 14.88 -35.63
C ARG A 881 -6.17 15.62 -36.81
N LEU A 882 -5.99 15.06 -38.01
CA LEU A 882 -6.59 15.44 -39.28
C LEU A 882 -7.34 14.21 -39.83
N TYR A 883 -8.65 14.28 -40.02
CA TYR A 883 -9.48 13.09 -40.18
C TYR A 883 -10.84 13.38 -40.86
N ASP A 884 -11.63 12.33 -41.06
CA ASP A 884 -13.01 12.40 -41.56
C ASP A 884 -13.13 13.09 -42.93
N PHE A 885 -12.18 12.90 -43.85
CA PHE A 885 -12.34 13.42 -45.22
C PHE A 885 -13.48 12.70 -45.96
N HIS A 886 -14.38 13.48 -46.55
CA HIS A 886 -15.52 12.92 -47.30
C HIS A 886 -16.12 13.90 -48.32
N VAL A 887 -16.68 13.35 -49.41
CA VAL A 887 -17.41 14.12 -50.42
C VAL A 887 -18.87 14.24 -50.01
N THR A 888 -19.32 15.46 -49.76
CA THR A 888 -20.65 15.79 -49.24
C THR A 888 -21.67 16.19 -50.30
N ASP A 889 -21.23 16.53 -51.50
CA ASP A 889 -22.12 16.84 -52.62
C ASP A 889 -21.39 16.80 -53.97
N ILE A 890 -22.13 16.63 -55.06
CA ILE A 890 -21.61 16.68 -56.43
C ILE A 890 -22.56 17.50 -57.29
N ALA A 891 -22.04 18.51 -57.98
CA ALA A 891 -22.85 19.46 -58.75
C ALA A 891 -23.33 18.91 -60.12
N ASP A 892 -22.86 17.74 -60.52
CA ASP A 892 -23.33 17.04 -61.72
C ASP A 892 -24.76 16.53 -61.49
N TYR A 893 -25.68 16.89 -62.39
CA TYR A 893 -27.10 16.56 -62.27
C TYR A 893 -27.38 15.06 -62.16
N ASN A 894 -26.49 14.21 -62.68
CA ASN A 894 -26.63 12.77 -62.52
C ASN A 894 -26.53 12.31 -61.07
N TRP A 895 -25.94 13.12 -60.18
CA TRP A 895 -25.71 12.79 -58.77
C TRP A 895 -26.64 13.55 -57.83
N GLU A 896 -27.48 14.47 -58.33
CA GLU A 896 -28.32 15.33 -57.49
C GLU A 896 -29.27 14.51 -56.61
N ASN A 897 -29.87 13.44 -57.15
CA ASN A 897 -30.77 12.55 -56.43
C ASN A 897 -30.08 11.72 -55.32
N VAL A 898 -28.75 11.65 -55.31
CA VAL A 898 -28.00 10.99 -54.24
C VAL A 898 -27.94 11.88 -53.01
N PHE A 899 -27.68 13.17 -53.21
CA PHE A 899 -27.43 14.13 -52.13
C PHE A 899 -28.67 14.94 -51.76
N ARG A 900 -29.69 15.00 -52.62
CA ARG A 900 -30.91 15.81 -52.41
C ARG A 900 -32.16 14.94 -52.36
N LYS A 901 -33.04 15.24 -51.41
CA LYS A 901 -34.31 14.49 -51.25
C LYS A 901 -35.23 14.64 -52.47
N GLN A 902 -35.13 15.77 -53.17
CA GLN A 902 -35.90 16.11 -54.37
C GLN A 902 -35.01 16.89 -55.34
N LEU A 903 -35.18 16.68 -56.64
CA LEU A 903 -34.49 17.45 -57.68
C LEU A 903 -34.77 18.96 -57.51
N GLY A 904 -33.72 19.78 -57.62
CA GLY A 904 -33.74 21.22 -57.38
C GLY A 904 -33.73 21.64 -55.90
N SER A 905 -34.03 20.74 -54.95
CA SER A 905 -34.07 21.06 -53.51
C SER A 905 -32.67 21.26 -52.94
N SER A 906 -32.55 22.10 -51.89
CA SER A 906 -31.33 22.20 -51.08
C SER A 906 -31.31 21.20 -49.92
N GLU A 907 -32.44 20.57 -49.61
CA GLU A 907 -32.57 19.65 -48.49
C GLU A 907 -31.75 18.37 -48.72
N PRO A 908 -30.76 18.08 -47.85
CA PRO A 908 -29.84 16.96 -48.05
C PRO A 908 -30.50 15.62 -47.70
N THR A 909 -30.01 14.54 -48.31
CA THR A 909 -30.32 13.14 -47.93
C THR A 909 -29.48 12.63 -46.77
N GLU A 910 -28.48 13.41 -46.33
CA GLU A 910 -27.39 13.00 -45.43
C GLU A 910 -26.42 11.98 -46.03
N ALA A 911 -26.56 11.62 -47.32
CA ALA A 911 -25.63 10.74 -48.01
C ALA A 911 -24.28 11.43 -48.24
N SER A 912 -23.19 10.69 -48.05
CA SER A 912 -21.85 11.19 -48.30
C SER A 912 -20.86 10.05 -48.55
N TYR A 913 -19.82 10.31 -49.36
CA TYR A 913 -18.79 9.32 -49.68
C TYR A 913 -17.57 9.54 -48.78
N TRP A 914 -17.39 8.66 -47.80
CA TRP A 914 -16.32 8.70 -46.81
C TRP A 914 -15.04 8.04 -47.31
N THR A 915 -13.87 8.39 -46.76
CA THR A 915 -12.61 7.68 -47.02
C THR A 915 -12.75 6.15 -47.00
N GLY A 916 -13.48 5.60 -46.03
CA GLY A 916 -13.78 4.18 -45.96
C GLY A 916 -14.92 3.88 -45.00
N LEU A 917 -14.95 2.66 -44.47
CA LEU A 917 -16.01 2.17 -43.57
C LEU A 917 -15.71 2.43 -42.09
N ASN A 918 -14.52 2.94 -41.77
CA ASN A 918 -14.08 3.14 -40.39
C ASN A 918 -14.04 4.64 -40.02
N SER A 919 -14.14 4.88 -38.72
CA SER A 919 -13.98 6.15 -38.04
C SER A 919 -12.48 6.51 -37.91
N ILE A 920 -12.20 7.66 -37.30
CA ILE A 920 -10.85 8.22 -37.12
C ILE A 920 -9.83 7.22 -36.53
N ASP A 921 -10.26 6.32 -35.64
CA ASP A 921 -9.39 5.38 -34.93
C ASP A 921 -9.58 3.92 -35.37
N GLY A 922 -10.26 3.70 -36.50
CA GLY A 922 -10.43 2.36 -37.09
C GLY A 922 -11.71 1.61 -36.70
N ASP A 923 -12.49 2.13 -35.75
CA ASP A 923 -13.80 1.54 -35.40
C ASP A 923 -14.82 1.69 -36.55
N PRO A 924 -15.80 0.80 -36.74
CA PRO A 924 -16.81 0.94 -37.78
C PRO A 924 -17.59 2.27 -37.68
N ARG A 925 -17.65 3.02 -38.79
CA ARG A 925 -18.38 4.30 -38.88
C ARG A 925 -19.87 4.13 -39.11
N GLY A 926 -20.28 3.00 -39.68
CA GLY A 926 -21.68 2.66 -39.95
C GLY A 926 -22.19 3.06 -41.34
N ASN A 927 -21.37 3.68 -42.20
CA ASN A 927 -21.67 3.78 -43.63
C ASN A 927 -21.47 2.42 -44.33
N LEU A 928 -22.12 2.24 -45.49
CA LEU A 928 -22.03 1.04 -46.31
C LEU A 928 -21.65 1.41 -47.75
N ALA A 929 -21.12 0.44 -48.51
CA ALA A 929 -21.02 0.60 -49.95
C ALA A 929 -22.40 0.93 -50.57
N PRO A 930 -22.50 1.84 -51.55
CA PRO A 930 -21.40 2.43 -52.30
C PRO A 930 -20.83 3.75 -51.73
N PHE A 931 -21.24 4.17 -50.52
CA PHE A 931 -20.89 5.46 -49.90
C PHE A 931 -19.47 5.52 -49.32
N VAL A 932 -18.49 5.17 -50.17
CA VAL A 932 -17.06 5.21 -49.88
C VAL A 932 -16.30 5.82 -51.06
N LEU A 933 -15.17 6.46 -50.78
CA LEU A 933 -14.30 7.03 -51.78
C LEU A 933 -13.50 5.94 -52.51
N PRO A 934 -13.10 6.19 -53.76
CA PRO A 934 -13.44 7.36 -54.58
C PRO A 934 -14.83 7.24 -55.19
N VAL A 935 -15.43 8.41 -55.48
CA VAL A 935 -16.64 8.50 -56.32
C VAL A 935 -16.27 8.11 -57.75
N ARG A 936 -16.80 7.00 -58.23
CA ARG A 936 -16.42 6.38 -59.52
C ARG A 936 -17.61 5.63 -60.13
N PRO A 937 -17.50 5.09 -61.37
CA PRO A 937 -18.49 4.15 -61.88
C PRO A 937 -18.80 3.03 -60.88
N GLY A 938 -20.09 2.80 -60.63
CA GLY A 938 -20.58 1.85 -59.63
C GLY A 938 -20.75 2.45 -58.23
N SER A 939 -20.39 3.72 -58.03
CA SER A 939 -20.60 4.40 -56.74
C SER A 939 -22.00 5.00 -56.61
N HIS A 940 -22.73 5.14 -57.72
CA HIS A 940 -24.08 5.67 -57.70
C HIS A 940 -25.06 4.62 -57.12
N PRO A 941 -25.84 4.94 -56.05
CA PRO A 941 -26.70 3.95 -55.38
C PRO A 941 -27.95 3.57 -56.16
N VAL A 942 -28.37 4.39 -57.14
CA VAL A 942 -29.56 4.13 -57.97
C VAL A 942 -29.23 3.20 -59.14
N GLN A 943 -30.04 2.16 -59.31
CA GLN A 943 -29.92 1.20 -60.43
C GLN A 943 -30.04 1.91 -61.78
N GLY A 944 -29.21 1.51 -62.75
CA GLY A 944 -29.12 2.14 -64.08
C GLY A 944 -28.03 3.20 -64.21
N PHE A 945 -27.42 3.63 -63.10
CA PHE A 945 -26.33 4.61 -63.07
C PHE A 945 -24.95 3.96 -62.84
N SER A 946 -24.81 2.64 -63.02
CA SER A 946 -23.58 1.90 -62.69
C SER A 946 -22.36 2.34 -63.50
N ASN A 947 -22.53 2.91 -64.69
CA ASN A 947 -21.42 3.40 -65.53
C ASN A 947 -21.17 4.91 -65.42
N VAL A 948 -21.92 5.61 -64.55
CA VAL A 948 -21.83 7.07 -64.40
C VAL A 948 -20.62 7.44 -63.56
N ALA A 949 -19.80 8.35 -64.08
CA ALA A 949 -18.80 9.11 -63.35
C ALA A 949 -19.15 10.60 -63.40
N VAL A 950 -18.37 11.45 -62.74
CA VAL A 950 -18.62 12.90 -62.75
C VAL A 950 -18.14 13.48 -64.09
N LYS A 951 -18.88 14.38 -64.74
CA LYS A 951 -18.38 15.06 -65.96
C LYS A 951 -17.40 16.18 -65.61
N THR A 952 -16.39 16.42 -66.45
CA THR A 952 -15.45 17.52 -66.23
C THR A 952 -16.18 18.87 -66.20
N GLY A 953 -15.71 19.81 -65.39
CA GLY A 953 -16.38 21.10 -65.17
C GLY A 953 -17.38 21.13 -64.01
N TYR A 954 -17.91 19.98 -63.56
CA TYR A 954 -18.70 19.91 -62.32
C TYR A 954 -17.79 19.78 -61.10
N HIS A 955 -18.15 20.49 -60.02
CA HIS A 955 -17.41 20.43 -58.76
C HIS A 955 -17.98 19.37 -57.83
N VAL A 956 -17.08 18.76 -57.06
CA VAL A 956 -17.42 18.02 -55.85
C VAL A 956 -17.23 18.94 -54.65
N LYS A 957 -18.13 18.86 -53.68
CA LYS A 957 -18.00 19.51 -52.37
C LYS A 957 -17.53 18.45 -51.38
N PHE A 958 -16.65 18.85 -50.49
CA PHE A 958 -16.14 17.98 -49.44
C PHE A 958 -15.92 18.78 -48.17
N ASP A 959 -15.80 18.08 -47.07
CA ASP A 959 -15.22 18.60 -45.86
C ASP A 959 -14.38 17.54 -45.15
N LEU A 960 -13.63 18.02 -44.15
CA LEU A 960 -12.80 17.21 -43.27
C LEU A 960 -12.69 17.92 -41.93
N LYS A 961 -12.17 17.21 -40.93
CA LYS A 961 -12.01 17.73 -39.58
C LYS A 961 -10.56 17.77 -39.14
N THR A 962 -10.28 18.73 -38.28
CA THR A 962 -9.07 18.75 -37.46
C THR A 962 -9.44 18.83 -35.99
N LYS A 963 -8.59 18.29 -35.13
CA LYS A 963 -8.64 18.54 -33.68
C LYS A 963 -7.27 18.99 -33.19
N GLY A 964 -7.26 19.86 -32.19
CA GLY A 964 -6.06 20.50 -31.66
C GLY A 964 -5.98 22.00 -32.03
N ASN A 965 -4.76 22.51 -32.16
CA ASN A 965 -4.43 23.92 -32.32
C ASN A 965 -4.45 24.36 -33.79
N MET A 966 -5.55 24.06 -34.48
CA MET A 966 -5.80 24.43 -35.89
C MET A 966 -6.89 25.53 -36.01
N PHE A 967 -7.04 26.33 -34.96
CA PHE A 967 -8.04 27.39 -34.82
C PHE A 967 -7.48 28.82 -34.98
N GLY A 968 -6.18 28.98 -35.27
CA GLY A 968 -5.56 30.26 -35.55
C GLY A 968 -6.02 30.89 -36.87
N LYS A 969 -5.86 32.21 -37.00
CA LYS A 969 -6.31 33.00 -38.16
C LYS A 969 -5.54 32.66 -39.45
N GLN A 970 -4.30 32.22 -39.32
CA GLN A 970 -3.41 31.85 -40.44
C GLN A 970 -3.31 30.33 -40.63
N ASP A 971 -3.97 29.54 -39.78
CA ASP A 971 -4.02 28.09 -39.96
C ASP A 971 -4.81 27.74 -41.22
N GLY A 972 -4.44 26.61 -41.82
CA GLY A 972 -5.09 26.16 -43.03
C GLY A 972 -4.87 24.68 -43.31
N VAL A 973 -5.57 24.19 -44.33
CA VAL A 973 -5.38 22.84 -44.84
C VAL A 973 -4.98 22.91 -46.30
N ARG A 974 -3.80 22.38 -46.62
CA ARG A 974 -3.27 22.29 -47.98
C ARG A 974 -3.75 21.01 -48.63
N ILE A 975 -4.21 21.12 -49.86
CA ILE A 975 -4.51 20.01 -50.74
C ILE A 975 -3.65 20.14 -52.00
N THR A 976 -2.89 19.10 -52.33
CA THR A 976 -2.10 19.02 -53.55
C THR A 976 -2.65 17.91 -54.45
N PRO A 977 -3.42 18.24 -55.49
CA PRO A 977 -3.95 17.26 -56.42
C PRO A 977 -2.87 16.65 -57.33
N LYS A 978 -3.05 15.37 -57.67
CA LYS A 978 -2.40 14.68 -58.78
C LYS A 978 -3.44 14.05 -59.68
N PHE A 979 -3.09 13.88 -60.95
CA PHE A 979 -4.01 13.40 -61.98
C PHE A 979 -3.52 12.10 -62.57
N TYR A 980 -4.45 11.14 -62.69
CA TYR A 980 -4.19 9.87 -63.34
C TYR A 980 -5.26 9.61 -64.40
N PHE A 981 -4.90 8.90 -65.45
CA PHE A 981 -5.86 8.35 -66.40
C PHE A 981 -6.02 6.85 -66.14
N VAL A 982 -7.27 6.41 -66.05
CA VAL A 982 -7.66 5.00 -65.93
C VAL A 982 -8.47 4.62 -67.15
N SER A 983 -8.14 3.51 -67.80
CA SER A 983 -8.90 3.03 -68.97
C SER A 983 -10.35 2.72 -68.60
N LYS A 984 -11.25 2.77 -69.57
CA LYS A 984 -12.70 2.57 -69.35
C LYS A 984 -13.07 1.25 -68.67
N ASP A 985 -12.27 0.21 -68.88
CA ASP A 985 -12.41 -1.12 -68.28
C ASP A 985 -11.71 -1.27 -66.92
N GLY A 986 -11.02 -0.23 -66.44
CA GLY A 986 -10.25 -0.24 -65.19
C GLY A 986 -8.90 -0.96 -65.28
N SER A 987 -8.49 -1.49 -66.44
CA SER A 987 -7.31 -2.38 -66.54
C SER A 987 -5.96 -1.66 -66.47
N SER A 988 -5.91 -0.37 -66.77
CA SER A 988 -4.67 0.41 -66.79
C SER A 988 -4.78 1.71 -66.03
N ARG A 989 -3.68 2.13 -65.38
CA ARG A 989 -3.54 3.42 -64.68
C ARG A 989 -2.21 4.06 -65.03
N GLN A 990 -2.22 5.34 -65.40
CA GLN A 990 -1.00 6.13 -65.65
C GLN A 990 -1.15 7.56 -65.11
N GLU A 991 -0.06 8.17 -64.67
CA GLU A 991 -0.07 9.60 -64.30
C GLU A 991 -0.11 10.47 -65.56
N VAL A 992 -0.89 11.56 -65.53
CA VAL A 992 -1.13 12.40 -66.71
C VAL A 992 -0.92 13.88 -66.43
N ASP A 993 -0.51 14.61 -67.47
CA ASP A 993 -0.61 16.07 -67.50
C ASP A 993 -1.96 16.45 -68.12
N LEU A 994 -2.64 17.42 -67.50
CA LEU A 994 -3.92 17.93 -67.97
C LEU A 994 -3.75 19.32 -68.59
N TYR A 995 -4.41 19.54 -69.72
CA TYR A 995 -4.41 20.82 -70.43
C TYR A 995 -5.82 21.35 -70.59
N TYR A 996 -5.99 22.67 -70.61
CA TYR A 996 -7.28 23.33 -70.82
C TYR A 996 -7.15 24.57 -71.71
N HIS A 997 -8.27 25.25 -71.96
CA HIS A 997 -8.31 26.48 -72.76
C HIS A 997 -8.84 27.67 -71.95
N ARG A 998 -8.30 28.86 -72.19
CA ARG A 998 -8.77 30.11 -71.59
C ARG A 998 -8.83 31.22 -72.64
N GLY A 999 -10.04 31.62 -73.05
CA GLY A 999 -10.20 32.65 -74.07
C GLY A 999 -9.57 32.24 -75.41
N GLN A 1000 -8.54 32.96 -75.86
CA GLN A 1000 -7.75 32.61 -77.05
C GLN A 1000 -6.52 31.74 -76.73
N GLU A 1001 -6.14 31.61 -75.45
CA GLU A 1001 -5.05 30.74 -75.03
C GLU A 1001 -5.51 29.28 -75.14
N ARG A 1002 -4.69 28.46 -75.81
CA ARG A 1002 -4.95 27.05 -76.07
C ARG A 1002 -3.91 26.20 -75.36
N LEU A 1003 -4.34 25.00 -74.96
CA LEU A 1003 -3.53 23.97 -74.30
C LEU A 1003 -2.64 24.53 -73.18
N ILE A 1004 -3.25 25.20 -72.19
CA ILE A 1004 -2.58 25.60 -70.95
C ILE A 1004 -2.45 24.37 -70.06
N ARG A 1005 -1.22 23.97 -69.71
CA ARG A 1005 -1.01 22.86 -68.77
C ARG A 1005 -1.37 23.28 -67.35
N ILE A 1006 -2.17 22.48 -66.65
CA ILE A 1006 -2.46 22.68 -65.23
C ILE A 1006 -1.14 22.67 -64.44
N GLY A 1007 -0.97 23.65 -63.55
CA GLY A 1007 0.26 23.85 -62.76
C GLY A 1007 1.48 24.38 -63.54
N SER A 1008 1.31 24.80 -64.78
CA SER A 1008 2.33 25.59 -65.49
C SER A 1008 2.29 27.06 -65.09
N ALA A 1009 3.32 27.83 -65.45
CA ALA A 1009 3.34 29.27 -65.23
C ALA A 1009 2.18 30.01 -65.94
N GLN A 1010 1.62 29.42 -67.01
CA GLN A 1010 0.48 29.94 -67.76
C GLN A 1010 -0.88 29.65 -67.11
N ASP A 1011 -0.96 28.66 -66.21
CA ASP A 1011 -2.18 28.34 -65.46
C ASP A 1011 -2.44 29.39 -64.39
N LEU A 1012 -3.25 30.39 -64.72
CA LEU A 1012 -3.60 31.51 -63.83
C LEU A 1012 -5.04 31.43 -63.31
N GLU A 1013 -5.77 30.33 -63.55
CA GLU A 1013 -7.18 30.23 -63.19
C GLU A 1013 -7.35 30.14 -61.67
N LYS A 1014 -8.17 31.04 -61.09
CA LYS A 1014 -8.40 31.09 -59.65
C LYS A 1014 -9.58 30.21 -59.26
N ARG A 1015 -9.41 29.43 -58.18
CA ARG A 1015 -10.45 28.61 -57.57
C ARG A 1015 -11.00 29.28 -56.32
N PHE A 1016 -12.31 29.22 -56.16
CA PHE A 1016 -13.01 29.85 -55.04
C PHE A 1016 -13.95 28.86 -54.35
N VAL A 1017 -14.16 29.08 -53.05
CA VAL A 1017 -15.13 28.38 -52.21
C VAL A 1017 -16.06 29.42 -51.58
N VAL A 1018 -17.34 29.09 -51.47
CA VAL A 1018 -18.30 29.83 -50.62
C VAL A 1018 -18.67 28.94 -49.44
N LEU A 1019 -18.44 29.43 -48.21
CA LEU A 1019 -18.66 28.67 -46.98
C LEU A 1019 -20.14 28.32 -46.82
N ASN A 1020 -21.03 29.31 -46.84
CA ASN A 1020 -22.47 29.12 -46.71
C ASN A 1020 -23.14 29.07 -48.09
N SER A 1021 -22.66 28.18 -48.96
CA SER A 1021 -23.34 27.92 -50.23
C SER A 1021 -24.62 27.11 -49.99
N ARG A 1022 -25.67 27.36 -50.78
CA ARG A 1022 -26.98 26.69 -50.68
C ARG A 1022 -26.91 25.17 -50.48
N LEU A 1023 -25.97 24.51 -51.15
CA LEU A 1023 -25.86 23.04 -51.17
C LEU A 1023 -24.93 22.48 -50.07
N ARG A 1024 -24.18 23.31 -49.33
CA ARG A 1024 -23.33 22.81 -48.24
C ARG A 1024 -24.09 22.51 -46.96
N ASN A 1025 -25.23 23.19 -46.74
CA ASN A 1025 -26.04 23.05 -45.53
C ASN A 1025 -25.22 23.20 -44.24
N VAL A 1026 -24.32 24.21 -44.19
CA VAL A 1026 -23.52 24.49 -42.98
C VAL A 1026 -24.47 24.85 -41.84
N PRO A 1027 -24.43 24.17 -40.68
CA PRO A 1027 -25.34 24.46 -39.59
C PRO A 1027 -25.15 25.89 -39.07
N GLY A 1028 -26.25 26.62 -38.88
CA GLY A 1028 -26.21 28.00 -38.38
C GLY A 1028 -25.58 28.12 -36.98
N THR A 1029 -25.69 27.07 -36.16
CA THR A 1029 -25.02 26.97 -34.86
C THR A 1029 -23.50 26.98 -34.99
N GLU A 1030 -22.93 26.25 -35.95
CA GLU A 1030 -21.48 26.23 -36.20
C GLU A 1030 -20.95 27.59 -36.68
N LEU A 1031 -21.71 28.27 -37.54
CA LEU A 1031 -21.38 29.63 -37.98
C LEU A 1031 -21.42 30.62 -36.81
N GLY A 1032 -22.44 30.52 -35.95
CA GLY A 1032 -22.58 31.34 -34.75
C GLY A 1032 -21.43 31.13 -33.75
N ASP A 1033 -21.06 29.87 -33.48
CA ASP A 1033 -19.94 29.54 -32.60
C ASP A 1033 -18.60 30.04 -33.14
N THR A 1034 -18.42 29.95 -34.45
CA THR A 1034 -17.23 30.49 -35.14
C THR A 1034 -17.17 32.00 -35.03
N ALA A 1035 -18.29 32.70 -35.27
CA ALA A 1035 -18.37 34.15 -35.13
C ALA A 1035 -18.08 34.61 -33.70
N ARG A 1036 -18.59 33.90 -32.68
CA ARG A 1036 -18.31 34.20 -31.28
C ARG A 1036 -16.81 34.12 -30.98
N TYR A 1037 -16.15 33.06 -31.45
CA TYR A 1037 -14.72 32.90 -31.27
C TYR A 1037 -13.92 33.99 -31.99
N GLN A 1038 -14.20 34.24 -33.28
CA GLN A 1038 -13.50 35.27 -34.05
C GLN A 1038 -13.66 36.66 -33.42
N TYR A 1039 -14.88 37.02 -33.01
CA TYR A 1039 -15.14 38.27 -32.29
C TYR A 1039 -14.28 38.38 -31.02
N THR A 1040 -14.15 37.29 -30.27
CA THR A 1040 -13.53 37.32 -28.93
C THR A 1040 -12.00 37.25 -29.00
N TYR A 1041 -11.44 36.47 -29.92
CA TYR A 1041 -10.01 36.14 -29.94
C TYR A 1041 -9.27 36.62 -31.19
N GLU A 1042 -9.96 36.85 -32.31
CA GLU A 1042 -9.32 37.23 -33.58
C GLU A 1042 -9.48 38.72 -33.92
N LEU A 1043 -10.55 39.37 -33.45
CA LEU A 1043 -10.73 40.81 -33.59
C LEU A 1043 -9.90 41.59 -32.57
N THR A 1044 -9.30 42.68 -33.05
CA THR A 1044 -8.64 43.69 -32.21
C THR A 1044 -9.64 44.38 -31.30
N ALA A 1045 -9.14 45.06 -30.26
CA ALA A 1045 -9.99 45.86 -29.37
C ALA A 1045 -10.76 46.95 -30.13
N ASP A 1046 -10.11 47.58 -31.13
CA ASP A 1046 -10.73 48.64 -31.94
C ASP A 1046 -11.84 48.11 -32.85
N GLU A 1047 -11.66 46.93 -33.46
CA GLU A 1047 -12.71 46.27 -34.26
C GLU A 1047 -13.93 45.88 -33.41
N ARG A 1048 -13.71 45.37 -32.19
CA ARG A 1048 -14.81 45.05 -31.26
C ARG A 1048 -15.56 46.28 -30.76
N ASN A 1049 -14.93 47.45 -30.70
CA ASN A 1049 -15.61 48.69 -30.32
C ASN A 1049 -16.54 49.21 -31.44
N GLN A 1050 -16.39 48.73 -32.68
CA GLN A 1050 -17.16 49.17 -33.84
C GLN A 1050 -18.44 48.36 -34.09
N SER A 1051 -18.56 47.16 -33.54
CA SER A 1051 -19.75 46.30 -33.71
C SER A 1051 -19.99 45.45 -32.47
N SER A 1052 -21.25 45.23 -32.09
CA SER A 1052 -21.56 44.26 -31.02
C SER A 1052 -21.32 42.82 -31.50
N LEU A 1053 -21.19 41.87 -30.57
CA LEU A 1053 -21.11 40.45 -30.90
C LEU A 1053 -22.32 39.98 -31.74
N ALA A 1054 -23.52 40.45 -31.40
CA ALA A 1054 -24.74 40.08 -32.14
C ALA A 1054 -24.70 40.58 -33.59
N ASP A 1055 -24.28 41.84 -33.80
CA ASP A 1055 -24.14 42.41 -35.15
C ASP A 1055 -23.05 41.69 -35.96
N TYR A 1056 -21.95 41.33 -35.30
CA TYR A 1056 -20.87 40.56 -35.92
C TYR A 1056 -21.32 39.17 -36.32
N MET A 1057 -22.10 38.46 -35.47
CA MET A 1057 -22.68 37.16 -35.80
C MET A 1057 -23.60 37.24 -37.03
N VAL A 1058 -24.50 38.23 -37.08
CA VAL A 1058 -25.37 38.46 -38.25
C VAL A 1058 -24.54 38.75 -39.50
N THR A 1059 -23.54 39.61 -39.40
CA THR A 1059 -22.64 39.95 -40.52
C THR A 1059 -21.86 38.74 -41.02
N LEU A 1060 -21.41 37.86 -40.12
CA LEU A 1060 -20.70 36.66 -40.52
C LEU A 1060 -21.65 35.67 -41.21
N VAL A 1061 -22.81 35.39 -40.62
CA VAL A 1061 -23.77 34.41 -41.12
C VAL A 1061 -24.39 34.86 -42.43
N ASP A 1062 -24.93 36.08 -42.51
CA ASP A 1062 -25.75 36.53 -43.64
C ASP A 1062 -24.94 37.20 -44.77
N GLN A 1063 -23.70 37.60 -44.52
CA GLN A 1063 -22.88 38.31 -45.51
C GLN A 1063 -21.54 37.61 -45.75
N THR A 1064 -20.68 37.55 -44.74
CA THR A 1064 -19.28 37.10 -44.90
C THR A 1064 -19.20 35.66 -45.39
N SER A 1065 -20.00 34.76 -44.80
CA SER A 1065 -20.01 33.34 -45.16
C SER A 1065 -20.51 33.07 -46.59
N HIS A 1066 -21.24 34.01 -47.20
CA HIS A 1066 -21.71 33.92 -48.59
C HIS A 1066 -20.72 34.49 -49.62
N GLN A 1067 -19.60 35.08 -49.17
CA GLN A 1067 -18.58 35.62 -50.07
C GLN A 1067 -17.67 34.54 -50.65
N LYS A 1068 -17.14 34.80 -51.86
CA LYS A 1068 -16.15 33.93 -52.50
C LYS A 1068 -14.80 34.06 -51.80
N THR A 1069 -14.34 32.97 -51.19
CA THR A 1069 -12.98 32.83 -50.65
C THR A 1069 -12.07 32.25 -51.73
N TRP A 1070 -10.95 32.90 -52.03
CA TRP A 1070 -9.93 32.34 -52.93
C TRP A 1070 -9.17 31.23 -52.21
N VAL A 1071 -9.08 30.05 -52.84
CA VAL A 1071 -8.45 28.86 -52.23
C VAL A 1071 -7.28 28.30 -53.02
N GLY A 1072 -6.92 28.88 -54.17
CA GLY A 1072 -5.78 28.43 -54.98
C GLY A 1072 -6.09 28.27 -56.46
N ARG A 1073 -5.51 27.24 -57.07
CA ARG A 1073 -5.58 26.88 -58.51
C ARG A 1073 -5.96 25.40 -58.65
N TYR A 1074 -5.83 24.83 -59.85
CA TYR A 1074 -6.13 23.41 -60.06
C TYR A 1074 -5.03 22.47 -59.53
N ASP A 1075 -3.78 22.90 -59.49
CA ASP A 1075 -2.63 22.09 -59.07
C ASP A 1075 -2.30 22.19 -57.57
N TRP A 1076 -2.89 23.16 -56.86
CA TRP A 1076 -2.80 23.27 -55.40
C TRP A 1076 -3.97 24.09 -54.83
N MET A 1077 -4.36 23.76 -53.60
CA MET A 1077 -5.34 24.51 -52.82
C MET A 1077 -4.87 24.68 -51.37
N ILE A 1078 -5.22 25.81 -50.77
CA ILE A 1078 -5.14 26.04 -49.33
C ILE A 1078 -6.53 26.49 -48.88
N MET A 1079 -7.12 25.76 -47.93
CA MET A 1079 -8.36 26.13 -47.26
C MET A 1079 -8.01 27.03 -46.07
N PRO A 1080 -8.26 28.35 -46.12
CA PRO A 1080 -7.97 29.26 -45.01
C PRO A 1080 -9.07 29.24 -43.95
N ALA A 1081 -8.81 29.89 -42.81
CA ALA A 1081 -9.75 30.02 -41.69
C ALA A 1081 -11.13 30.61 -42.08
N SER A 1082 -11.26 31.36 -43.18
CA SER A 1082 -12.55 31.91 -43.63
C SER A 1082 -13.55 30.87 -44.16
N ILE A 1083 -13.10 29.64 -44.41
CA ILE A 1083 -13.95 28.49 -44.81
C ILE A 1083 -13.87 27.36 -43.78
N ARG A 1084 -13.54 27.71 -42.54
CA ARG A 1084 -13.49 26.83 -41.37
C ARG A 1084 -14.62 27.16 -40.39
N THR A 1085 -15.22 26.14 -39.78
CA THR A 1085 -16.09 26.30 -38.61
C THR A 1085 -15.52 25.62 -37.37
N LEU A 1086 -15.95 26.06 -36.19
CA LEU A 1086 -15.57 25.50 -34.89
C LEU A 1086 -16.72 24.66 -34.32
N ILE A 1087 -16.44 23.41 -33.95
CA ILE A 1087 -17.46 22.39 -33.68
C ILE A 1087 -17.17 21.56 -32.41
N GLY A 1088 -16.27 22.01 -31.55
CA GLY A 1088 -15.91 21.30 -30.33
C GLY A 1088 -17.04 21.26 -29.29
N PRO A 1089 -16.81 20.55 -28.17
CA PRO A 1089 -17.81 20.43 -27.11
C PRO A 1089 -18.15 21.78 -26.49
N LYS A 1090 -19.41 21.91 -26.06
CA LYS A 1090 -19.97 23.09 -25.37
C LYS A 1090 -20.71 22.72 -24.08
N THR A 1091 -20.98 21.44 -23.88
CA THR A 1091 -21.62 20.85 -22.70
C THR A 1091 -20.65 19.91 -22.02
N ASP A 1092 -20.91 19.57 -20.76
CA ASP A 1092 -20.10 18.64 -19.97
C ASP A 1092 -18.63 19.07 -19.81
N ILE A 1093 -18.42 20.39 -19.84
CA ILE A 1093 -17.12 21.03 -19.65
C ILE A 1093 -16.91 21.32 -18.17
N PRO A 1094 -15.79 20.85 -17.56
CA PRO A 1094 -15.50 21.10 -16.16
C PRO A 1094 -15.38 22.60 -15.82
N SER A 1095 -15.73 22.94 -14.58
CA SER A 1095 -15.52 24.30 -14.06
C SER A 1095 -14.03 24.68 -14.14
N GLY A 1096 -13.75 25.86 -14.70
CA GLY A 1096 -12.39 26.37 -14.91
C GLY A 1096 -11.85 26.16 -16.33
N VAL A 1097 -12.47 25.30 -17.14
CA VAL A 1097 -12.12 25.14 -18.56
C VAL A 1097 -12.89 26.15 -19.42
N SER A 1098 -12.20 26.81 -20.36
CA SER A 1098 -12.83 27.76 -21.28
C SER A 1098 -13.70 27.03 -22.31
N VAL A 1099 -15.00 27.33 -22.31
CA VAL A 1099 -15.97 26.82 -23.30
C VAL A 1099 -15.56 27.21 -24.72
N ASP A 1100 -15.02 28.41 -24.91
CA ASP A 1100 -14.57 28.86 -26.23
C ASP A 1100 -13.33 28.07 -26.70
N ARG A 1101 -12.39 27.77 -25.80
CA ARG A 1101 -11.20 26.96 -26.14
C ARG A 1101 -11.60 25.52 -26.48
N ALA A 1102 -12.54 24.95 -25.74
CA ALA A 1102 -13.07 23.61 -26.00
C ALA A 1102 -13.83 23.55 -27.32
N ASN A 1103 -14.71 24.52 -27.59
CA ASN A 1103 -15.39 24.64 -28.87
C ASN A 1103 -14.42 24.84 -30.04
N ALA A 1104 -13.38 25.66 -29.83
CA ALA A 1104 -12.37 25.90 -30.84
C ALA A 1104 -11.44 24.70 -31.07
N ALA A 1105 -11.44 23.68 -30.22
CA ALA A 1105 -10.51 22.56 -30.29
C ALA A 1105 -10.77 21.58 -31.43
N ILE A 1106 -11.99 21.57 -32.00
CA ILE A 1106 -12.33 20.76 -33.17
C ILE A 1106 -12.82 21.72 -34.25
N GLN A 1107 -12.27 21.58 -35.45
CA GLN A 1107 -12.59 22.44 -36.58
C GLN A 1107 -13.04 21.59 -37.77
N ARG A 1108 -13.96 22.13 -38.57
CA ARG A 1108 -14.35 21.55 -39.85
C ARG A 1108 -13.95 22.50 -40.98
N TRP A 1109 -13.40 21.94 -42.05
CA TRP A 1109 -12.88 22.69 -43.19
C TRP A 1109 -13.65 22.35 -44.45
N TYR A 1110 -14.19 23.36 -45.13
CA TYR A 1110 -15.09 23.16 -46.27
C TYR A 1110 -14.38 23.45 -47.60
N GLY A 1111 -14.33 22.47 -48.50
CA GLY A 1111 -13.68 22.58 -49.80
C GLY A 1111 -14.60 22.34 -50.99
N GLU A 1112 -14.14 22.75 -52.17
CA GLU A 1112 -14.76 22.45 -53.47
C GLU A 1112 -13.65 22.23 -54.49
N TYR A 1113 -13.75 21.18 -55.29
CA TYR A 1113 -12.79 20.92 -56.36
C TYR A 1113 -13.49 20.51 -57.66
N SER A 1114 -12.96 20.96 -58.79
CA SER A 1114 -13.38 20.50 -60.11
C SER A 1114 -12.19 20.51 -61.06
N LEU A 1115 -12.29 19.73 -62.12
CA LEU A 1115 -11.47 19.96 -63.31
C LEU A 1115 -12.09 21.08 -64.18
N PRO A 1116 -11.34 21.71 -65.10
CA PRO A 1116 -11.90 22.55 -66.15
C PRO A 1116 -12.99 21.81 -66.94
N ALA A 1117 -13.92 22.54 -67.57
CA ALA A 1117 -15.01 21.90 -68.33
C ALA A 1117 -14.48 21.04 -69.49
N ASP A 1118 -13.55 21.60 -70.28
CA ASP A 1118 -12.88 20.85 -71.34
C ASP A 1118 -11.43 20.62 -70.93
N VAL A 1119 -11.04 19.35 -70.81
CA VAL A 1119 -9.71 18.91 -70.40
C VAL A 1119 -9.13 17.95 -71.43
N TYR A 1120 -7.84 18.11 -71.69
CA TYR A 1120 -7.07 17.27 -72.59
C TYR A 1120 -5.97 16.56 -71.79
N ALA A 1121 -6.14 15.27 -71.55
CA ALA A 1121 -5.20 14.45 -70.80
C ALA A 1121 -4.14 13.82 -71.71
N VAL A 1122 -2.87 13.88 -71.32
CA VAL A 1122 -1.75 13.20 -72.01
C VAL A 1122 -0.85 12.51 -71.00
N PRO A 1123 -0.09 11.45 -71.38
CA PRO A 1123 0.89 10.85 -70.49
C PRO A 1123 1.82 11.91 -69.88
N LYS A 1124 2.08 11.83 -68.59
CA LYS A 1124 2.89 12.82 -67.88
C LYS A 1124 4.26 13.03 -68.52
N GLY A 1125 4.68 14.29 -68.65
CA GLY A 1125 5.94 14.67 -69.28
C GLY A 1125 5.90 14.77 -70.81
N THR A 1126 4.73 14.55 -71.44
CA THR A 1126 4.56 14.72 -72.89
C THR A 1126 4.82 16.17 -73.30
N ASN A 1127 5.79 16.38 -74.20
CA ASN A 1127 6.15 17.69 -74.73
C ASN A 1127 5.24 18.06 -75.92
N LEU A 1128 4.11 18.70 -75.64
CA LEU A 1128 3.15 19.11 -76.68
C LEU A 1128 3.70 20.18 -77.63
N GLU A 1129 4.60 21.05 -77.17
CA GLU A 1129 5.21 22.06 -78.06
C GLU A 1129 6.05 21.41 -79.17
N SER A 1130 6.79 20.35 -78.85
CA SER A 1130 7.58 19.60 -79.83
C SER A 1130 6.67 18.85 -80.81
N LEU A 1131 5.59 18.24 -80.31
CA LEU A 1131 4.59 17.54 -81.11
C LEU A 1131 3.84 18.48 -82.06
N ALA A 1132 3.46 19.68 -81.60
CA ALA A 1132 2.77 20.68 -82.40
C ALA A 1132 3.64 21.27 -83.53
N ARG A 1133 4.98 21.21 -83.41
CA ARG A 1133 5.91 21.59 -84.49
C ARG A 1133 6.09 20.49 -85.54
N GLN A 1134 5.85 19.23 -85.18
CA GLN A 1134 6.04 18.08 -86.05
C GLN A 1134 4.75 17.68 -86.79
N ASN A 1135 3.59 17.84 -86.14
CA ASN A 1135 2.27 17.48 -86.66
C ASN A 1135 1.23 18.56 -86.32
N GLN A 1136 0.12 18.59 -87.07
CA GLN A 1136 -1.04 19.43 -86.71
C GLN A 1136 -1.67 18.88 -85.42
N LEU A 1137 -1.50 19.60 -84.31
CA LEU A 1137 -2.10 19.27 -83.02
C LEU A 1137 -3.45 19.99 -82.89
N ASP A 1138 -4.52 19.31 -83.27
CA ASP A 1138 -5.89 19.76 -83.01
C ASP A 1138 -6.53 18.98 -81.85
N GLU A 1139 -7.72 19.41 -81.42
CA GLU A 1139 -8.44 18.80 -80.29
C GLU A 1139 -8.84 17.33 -80.53
N LYS A 1140 -8.70 16.81 -81.76
CA LYS A 1140 -8.97 15.42 -82.15
C LYS A 1140 -7.71 14.57 -82.21
N ALA A 1141 -6.54 15.14 -81.93
CA ALA A 1141 -5.28 14.41 -81.94
C ALA A 1141 -5.33 13.17 -81.05
N SER A 1142 -4.82 12.04 -81.57
CA SER A 1142 -4.83 10.73 -80.89
C SER A 1142 -3.92 10.67 -79.66
N ILE A 1143 -3.11 11.70 -79.42
CA ILE A 1143 -2.28 11.83 -78.21
C ILE A 1143 -3.13 12.08 -76.96
N PHE A 1144 -4.33 12.65 -77.13
CA PHE A 1144 -5.24 12.93 -76.02
C PHE A 1144 -5.97 11.66 -75.61
N LEU A 1145 -5.82 11.29 -74.34
CA LEU A 1145 -6.46 10.13 -73.73
C LEU A 1145 -7.93 10.45 -73.44
N LYS A 1146 -8.85 9.78 -74.13
CA LYS A 1146 -10.30 10.04 -74.07
C LYS A 1146 -11.14 8.82 -73.65
N ASP A 1147 -10.68 7.61 -73.95
CA ASP A 1147 -11.44 6.38 -73.66
C ASP A 1147 -11.20 5.88 -72.22
N GLY A 1148 -11.76 6.59 -71.25
CA GLY A 1148 -11.58 6.27 -69.84
C GLY A 1148 -11.94 7.42 -68.92
N TYR A 1149 -11.23 7.49 -67.80
CA TYR A 1149 -11.52 8.39 -66.69
C TYR A 1149 -10.27 9.11 -66.20
N ILE A 1150 -10.43 10.36 -65.77
CA ILE A 1150 -9.41 11.14 -65.08
C ILE A 1150 -9.66 11.04 -63.58
N VAL A 1151 -8.74 10.42 -62.84
CA VAL A 1151 -8.77 10.30 -61.39
C VAL A 1151 -8.09 11.49 -60.77
N VAL A 1152 -8.77 12.12 -59.80
CA VAL A 1152 -8.20 13.16 -58.95
C VAL A 1152 -7.78 12.52 -57.63
N ASN A 1153 -6.48 12.59 -57.34
CA ASN A 1153 -5.85 12.08 -56.13
C ASN A 1153 -5.37 13.25 -55.26
N PHE A 1154 -5.73 13.30 -53.98
CA PHE A 1154 -5.37 14.37 -53.06
C PHE A 1154 -4.28 13.93 -52.08
N ASN A 1155 -3.25 14.77 -51.94
CA ASN A 1155 -2.45 14.82 -50.72
C ASN A 1155 -3.00 15.93 -49.81
N ILE A 1156 -3.30 15.63 -48.55
CA ILE A 1156 -3.92 16.55 -47.59
C ILE A 1156 -2.99 16.74 -46.39
N GLU A 1157 -2.72 17.99 -46.05
CA GLU A 1157 -1.79 18.37 -44.99
C GLU A 1157 -2.31 19.60 -44.22
N THR A 1158 -2.06 19.66 -42.91
CA THR A 1158 -2.37 20.87 -42.13
C THR A 1158 -1.19 21.84 -42.11
N LEU A 1159 -1.50 23.13 -42.08
CA LEU A 1159 -0.56 24.24 -41.98
C LEU A 1159 -0.86 25.02 -40.71
N ARG A 1160 0.15 25.23 -39.87
CA ARG A 1160 0.07 26.17 -38.74
C ARG A 1160 0.76 27.49 -39.11
N ASP A 1161 0.16 28.59 -38.71
CA ASP A 1161 0.66 29.96 -38.97
C ASP A 1161 0.99 30.22 -40.46
N GLY A 1162 0.23 29.59 -41.37
CA GLY A 1162 0.43 29.71 -42.81
C GLY A 1162 1.74 29.10 -43.36
N ASN A 1163 2.47 28.31 -42.57
CA ASN A 1163 3.77 27.77 -42.98
C ASN A 1163 3.64 26.61 -43.97
N THR A 1164 3.87 26.88 -45.26
CA THR A 1164 3.82 25.88 -46.34
C THR A 1164 5.07 25.00 -46.45
N GLU A 1165 6.20 25.42 -45.86
CA GLU A 1165 7.47 24.68 -45.96
C GLU A 1165 7.55 23.54 -44.93
N ALA A 1166 6.81 23.62 -43.83
CA ALA A 1166 6.79 22.63 -42.77
C ALA A 1166 5.34 22.30 -42.34
N PRO A 1167 4.65 21.41 -43.07
CA PRO A 1167 3.30 20.98 -42.70
C PRO A 1167 3.26 20.37 -41.30
N HIS A 1168 2.18 20.60 -40.56
CA HIS A 1168 2.06 20.15 -39.18
C HIS A 1168 1.65 18.67 -39.08
N LEU A 1169 0.53 18.29 -39.70
CA LEU A 1169 0.00 16.93 -39.78
C LEU A 1169 -0.22 16.51 -41.24
N GLN A 1170 -0.10 15.22 -41.53
CA GLN A 1170 -0.36 14.66 -42.86
C GLN A 1170 -1.39 13.52 -42.82
N TYR A 1171 -2.23 13.46 -43.86
CA TYR A 1171 -3.27 12.43 -43.97
C TYR A 1171 -2.74 11.11 -44.54
N ILE A 1172 -1.80 11.14 -45.49
CA ILE A 1172 -1.28 9.95 -46.20
C ILE A 1172 0.19 9.66 -45.84
N TYR A 1173 1.06 10.66 -45.95
CA TYR A 1173 2.52 10.47 -45.93
C TYR A 1173 3.18 10.82 -44.58
N ALA A 1174 2.43 10.75 -43.47
CA ALA A 1174 3.04 10.87 -42.15
C ALA A 1174 3.96 9.65 -41.92
N PRO A 1175 5.16 9.80 -41.31
CA PRO A 1175 6.12 8.71 -41.19
C PRO A 1175 5.66 7.51 -40.36
N LEU A 1176 4.74 7.72 -39.42
CA LEU A 1176 4.26 6.69 -38.48
C LEU A 1176 2.86 6.18 -38.78
N MET A 1177 2.08 6.87 -39.62
CA MET A 1177 0.71 6.46 -39.90
C MET A 1177 0.15 6.96 -41.23
N ASN A 1178 -0.90 6.29 -41.70
CA ASN A 1178 -1.69 6.68 -42.87
C ASN A 1178 -3.18 6.66 -42.50
N GLN A 1179 -3.80 7.85 -42.45
CA GLN A 1179 -5.19 8.01 -42.02
C GLN A 1179 -6.19 7.49 -43.06
N TRP A 1180 -5.83 7.45 -44.36
CA TRP A 1180 -6.69 6.80 -45.38
C TRP A 1180 -6.88 5.32 -45.08
N GLN A 1181 -5.79 4.64 -44.73
CA GLN A 1181 -5.83 3.23 -44.39
C GLN A 1181 -6.54 2.99 -43.06
N MET A 1182 -6.32 3.86 -42.06
CA MET A 1182 -6.99 3.78 -40.76
C MET A 1182 -8.52 3.90 -40.88
N GLU A 1183 -8.99 4.81 -41.75
CA GLU A 1183 -10.41 4.98 -42.04
C GLU A 1183 -10.99 3.90 -42.99
N GLY A 1184 -10.17 2.93 -43.39
CA GLY A 1184 -10.61 1.74 -44.11
C GLY A 1184 -10.75 1.95 -45.63
N PHE A 1185 -9.90 2.79 -46.24
CA PHE A 1185 -9.85 2.93 -47.70
C PHE A 1185 -9.53 1.58 -48.37
N ASN A 1186 -10.34 1.18 -49.35
CA ASN A 1186 -10.14 -0.07 -50.09
C ASN A 1186 -9.43 0.22 -51.41
N ASN A 1187 -8.18 -0.25 -51.54
CA ASN A 1187 -7.36 -0.06 -52.74
C ASN A 1187 -7.76 -0.96 -53.92
N THR A 1188 -8.55 -2.02 -53.69
CA THR A 1188 -8.97 -2.97 -54.73
C THR A 1188 -10.45 -3.36 -54.58
N PRO A 1189 -11.38 -2.40 -54.68
CA PRO A 1189 -12.80 -2.71 -54.57
C PRO A 1189 -13.26 -3.44 -55.83
N VAL A 1190 -14.07 -4.48 -55.62
CA VAL A 1190 -14.79 -5.17 -56.68
C VAL A 1190 -16.15 -4.47 -56.82
N ASP A 1191 -16.50 -4.02 -58.02
CA ASP A 1191 -17.81 -3.44 -58.26
C ASP A 1191 -18.90 -4.51 -58.45
N SER A 1192 -20.16 -4.09 -58.59
CA SER A 1192 -21.30 -5.00 -58.79
C SER A 1192 -21.25 -5.83 -60.07
N GLU A 1193 -20.32 -5.52 -60.99
CA GLU A 1193 -20.09 -6.22 -62.25
C GLU A 1193 -18.82 -7.10 -62.19
N GLY A 1194 -18.17 -7.20 -61.04
CA GLY A 1194 -16.96 -8.01 -60.82
C GLY A 1194 -15.66 -7.34 -61.28
N ARG A 1195 -15.69 -6.06 -61.69
CA ARG A 1195 -14.49 -5.32 -62.13
C ARG A 1195 -13.70 -4.83 -60.92
N THR A 1196 -12.39 -4.92 -61.01
CA THR A 1196 -11.47 -4.37 -60.00
C THR A 1196 -10.91 -3.05 -60.46
N TRP A 1197 -10.80 -2.09 -59.55
CA TRP A 1197 -10.30 -0.74 -59.84
C TRP A 1197 -8.90 -0.55 -59.25
N PRO A 1198 -7.92 0.01 -60.01
CA PRO A 1198 -6.55 0.18 -59.56
C PRO A 1198 -6.42 1.45 -58.70
N LEU A 1199 -7.00 1.42 -57.49
CA LEU A 1199 -7.08 2.59 -56.62
C LEU A 1199 -5.80 2.80 -55.80
N LYS A 1200 -5.60 4.04 -55.35
CA LYS A 1200 -4.53 4.44 -54.44
C LYS A 1200 -5.08 5.37 -53.37
N ASP A 1201 -4.50 5.31 -52.18
CA ASP A 1201 -4.74 6.27 -51.10
C ASP A 1201 -4.69 7.71 -51.66
N GLY A 1202 -5.69 8.51 -51.30
CA GLY A 1202 -5.88 9.86 -51.84
C GLY A 1202 -6.84 9.94 -53.03
N ASP A 1203 -7.24 8.85 -53.68
CA ASP A 1203 -8.20 8.93 -54.78
C ASP A 1203 -9.57 9.40 -54.27
N VAL A 1204 -10.07 10.50 -54.82
CA VAL A 1204 -11.33 11.13 -54.37
C VAL A 1204 -12.46 10.93 -55.37
N VAL A 1205 -12.19 11.17 -56.65
CA VAL A 1205 -13.23 11.18 -57.70
C VAL A 1205 -12.67 10.83 -59.06
N PHE A 1206 -13.46 10.11 -59.84
CA PHE A 1206 -13.26 9.85 -61.26
C PHE A 1206 -14.12 10.80 -62.08
N TYR A 1207 -13.46 11.50 -63.01
CA TYR A 1207 -14.11 12.30 -64.03
C TYR A 1207 -14.14 11.55 -65.37
N HIS A 1208 -15.21 11.66 -66.15
CA HIS A 1208 -15.21 11.22 -67.55
C HIS A 1208 -14.12 11.97 -68.34
N ALA A 1209 -13.31 11.25 -69.11
CA ALA A 1209 -12.30 11.88 -69.97
C ALA A 1209 -12.88 12.36 -71.32
N ASP A 1210 -14.08 11.88 -71.69
CA ASP A 1210 -14.77 12.17 -72.95
C ASP A 1210 -16.05 13.01 -72.78
N GLN A 1211 -16.48 13.31 -71.55
CA GLN A 1211 -17.70 14.07 -71.25
C GLN A 1211 -17.43 15.32 -70.43
N SER A 1212 -18.07 16.41 -70.82
CA SER A 1212 -17.93 17.75 -70.25
C SER A 1212 -19.28 18.27 -69.80
N SER A 1213 -19.30 19.09 -68.74
CA SER A 1213 -20.50 19.80 -68.29
C SER A 1213 -21.10 20.69 -69.38
N ARG A 1214 -20.30 21.11 -70.38
CA ARG A 1214 -20.80 21.86 -71.55
C ARG A 1214 -21.79 21.06 -72.39
N ASN A 1215 -21.71 19.72 -72.38
CA ASN A 1215 -22.63 18.86 -73.12
C ASN A 1215 -24.07 19.00 -72.60
N ASP A 1216 -24.22 19.32 -71.30
CA ASP A 1216 -25.52 19.41 -70.64
C ASP A 1216 -26.21 20.76 -70.83
N PHE A 1217 -25.54 21.75 -71.44
CA PHE A 1217 -26.05 23.10 -71.70
C PHE A 1217 -26.06 23.46 -73.20
N GLN A 1218 -26.00 22.46 -74.09
CA GLN A 1218 -26.18 22.68 -75.54
C GLN A 1218 -27.67 22.88 -75.87
N SER A 1219 -27.96 23.71 -76.87
CA SER A 1219 -29.33 24.16 -77.20
C SER A 1219 -30.32 23.06 -77.62
N GLN A 1220 -29.89 21.80 -77.70
CA GLN A 1220 -30.71 20.64 -78.09
C GLN A 1220 -30.98 19.67 -76.93
N VAL A 1221 -30.54 19.98 -75.71
CA VAL A 1221 -30.80 19.18 -74.51
C VAL A 1221 -31.94 19.85 -73.71
N PRO A 1222 -33.08 19.18 -73.46
CA PRO A 1222 -34.12 19.72 -72.58
C PRO A 1222 -33.56 19.83 -71.16
N HIS A 1223 -33.61 21.02 -70.56
CA HIS A 1223 -33.21 21.29 -69.18
C HIS A 1223 -34.41 21.21 -68.23
#